data_AF-A0AA40LNK6-F1
#
_entry.id   AF-A0AA40LNK6-F1
#
_cell.length_a   1.000
_cell.length_b   1.000
_cell.length_c   1.000
_cell.angle_alpha   90.00
_cell.angle_beta   90.00
_cell.angle_gamma   90.00
#
_symmetry.space_group_name_H-M   'P 1'
#
loop_
_entity.id
_entity.type
_entity.pdbx_description
1 polymer ?
#
loop_
_entity_poly.entity_id
_entity_poly.type
_entity_poly.pdbx_seq_one_letter_code
_entity_poly.pdbx_strand_id
1 'polypeptide(L)'
;MSGYKKLWYIYTMEYYVAVKRQNLLPFETAWRDLESIMLSKCLQLLTHTFNREFSQVHGSISDCKLSDISPIGRDPSVSSFSSSTLTPSSTCPSLVDSRSNSLDQKTPEANSRASSPCPEFEQFQIVPTVETPYLARAGKNEFLNLVPDIEEIRPGSVVSKKGYLHFKEPFSSNWAKHFVVVRRPYVFIYNSDKDPVERGIINLSTAQVEYSEDQQAMVKSPNIFAVCTKHRGVLLQALNDKDMSDWLYAFNPLLVGTIRADIALIGLAVMGQNLILNMNDHGFVVCAFNRTVSKVDDFLANEAKGTKVIGAHSLEEMVSKLKKPRRILLLVKAGQAVDDFIEKLVPLLDTGDIIIDGGNSEYRDTTVGEEGAGHFVKMVHNGIEYGDMQLICEAYHLMKDILGMEHSEMAQAFEEWNKTELDSFLIEITANILKFRDSDGAHLLPKIRDSAGQKGTGKWTAISALEYGVPVTLIGEAVFARCLSSLKDERVQASKKLQGPQKTQFNGDRKSFLEDIRKALYASKIISYAQGFMLLRQAATEFGWTLNYGGIALMWRGGCIIRSVFLGKIKDAFDRNPELQNLLLDDFFKSAVESCQDSWRRAISTGVQAGIPMPCFTTALSFYDGYRHDMLPANLIQAQRDYFGAHTYELLASPGKFIHTNWTGHGGSVSSSSYNA
;
A
#
# COMPACT_ATOMS: atom_id res chain seq x y z
N MET A 1 14.53 -16.23 -1.98
CA MET A 1 13.31 -15.90 -1.20
C MET A 1 12.42 -14.86 -1.92
N SER A 2 12.44 -14.76 -3.26
CA SER A 2 11.78 -13.66 -4.02
C SER A 2 10.65 -14.08 -4.97
N GLY A 3 10.16 -15.33 -4.92
CA GLY A 3 9.12 -15.81 -5.85
C GLY A 3 7.67 -15.79 -5.31
N TYR A 4 7.48 -15.74 -3.99
CA TYR A 4 6.18 -16.04 -3.35
C TYR A 4 5.36 -14.81 -2.92
N LYS A 5 5.87 -13.58 -3.09
CA LYS A 5 5.18 -12.35 -2.69
C LYS A 5 4.43 -11.63 -3.82
N LYS A 6 4.68 -11.96 -5.10
CA LYS A 6 4.06 -11.27 -6.25
C LYS A 6 2.54 -11.50 -6.42
N LEU A 7 1.98 -12.58 -5.90
CA LEU A 7 0.59 -12.96 -6.23
C LEU A 7 -0.47 -12.51 -5.21
N TRP A 8 -0.11 -11.99 -4.05
CA TRP A 8 -1.13 -11.76 -3.00
C TRP A 8 -1.86 -10.41 -3.13
N TYR A 9 -1.23 -9.40 -3.74
CA TYR A 9 -1.75 -8.02 -3.77
C TYR A 9 -2.62 -7.70 -5.00
N ILE A 10 -2.33 -8.31 -6.15
CA ILE A 10 -3.13 -8.11 -7.38
C ILE A 10 -4.51 -8.81 -7.27
N TYR A 11 -4.59 -9.92 -6.54
CA TYR A 11 -5.82 -10.71 -6.44
C TYR A 11 -6.78 -10.25 -5.34
N THR A 12 -6.35 -9.48 -4.35
CA THR A 12 -7.26 -8.96 -3.30
C THR A 12 -8.25 -7.93 -3.86
N MET A 13 -7.86 -7.19 -4.89
CA MET A 13 -8.74 -6.27 -5.63
C MET A 13 -9.68 -7.01 -6.60
N GLU A 14 -9.20 -8.04 -7.31
CA GLU A 14 -10.05 -8.85 -8.20
C GLU A 14 -11.05 -9.72 -7.44
N TYR A 15 -10.67 -10.26 -6.27
CA TYR A 15 -11.59 -10.94 -5.35
C TYR A 15 -12.71 -9.99 -4.89
N TYR A 16 -12.38 -8.75 -4.54
CA TYR A 16 -13.36 -7.73 -4.14
C TYR A 16 -14.31 -7.36 -5.30
N VAL A 17 -13.81 -7.37 -6.54
CA VAL A 17 -14.62 -7.09 -7.75
C VAL A 17 -15.49 -8.29 -8.17
N ALA A 18 -15.01 -9.52 -8.01
CA ALA A 18 -15.75 -10.75 -8.31
C ALA A 18 -16.86 -11.03 -7.28
N VAL A 19 -16.59 -10.80 -5.99
CA VAL A 19 -17.58 -10.84 -4.89
C VAL A 19 -18.71 -9.83 -5.14
N LYS A 20 -18.39 -8.68 -5.76
CA LYS A 20 -19.39 -7.65 -6.13
C LYS A 20 -20.24 -8.03 -7.36
N ARG A 21 -19.90 -9.09 -8.12
CA ARG A 21 -20.54 -9.46 -9.41
C ARG A 21 -21.27 -10.83 -9.43
N GLN A 22 -21.35 -11.55 -8.31
CA GLN A 22 -22.15 -12.79 -8.15
C GLN A 22 -21.91 -13.96 -9.16
N ASN A 23 -20.72 -14.12 -9.73
CA ASN A 23 -20.40 -15.26 -10.62
C ASN A 23 -19.36 -16.22 -10.01
N LEU A 24 -19.80 -17.12 -9.10
CA LEU A 24 -18.92 -17.97 -8.30
C LEU A 24 -18.57 -19.35 -8.92
N LEU A 25 -19.42 -19.93 -9.79
CA LEU A 25 -19.26 -21.33 -10.23
C LEU A 25 -18.05 -21.62 -11.16
N PRO A 26 -17.70 -20.77 -12.15
CA PRO A 26 -16.58 -21.08 -13.05
C PRO A 26 -15.21 -21.02 -12.35
N PHE A 27 -15.10 -20.27 -11.25
CA PHE A 27 -13.84 -19.97 -10.58
C PHE A 27 -13.39 -21.08 -9.61
N GLU A 28 -14.30 -21.78 -8.93
CA GLU A 28 -13.94 -22.93 -8.08
C GLU A 28 -13.29 -24.07 -8.88
N THR A 29 -13.75 -24.29 -10.11
CA THR A 29 -13.22 -25.32 -11.00
C THR A 29 -11.80 -24.98 -11.47
N ALA A 30 -11.57 -23.71 -11.84
CA ALA A 30 -10.23 -23.22 -12.20
C ALA A 30 -9.26 -23.19 -11.01
N TRP A 31 -9.76 -22.91 -9.80
CA TRP A 31 -9.01 -22.91 -8.56
C TRP A 31 -8.46 -24.30 -8.20
N ARG A 32 -9.29 -25.35 -8.33
CA ARG A 32 -8.89 -26.73 -8.03
C ARG A 32 -7.82 -27.27 -8.97
N ASP A 33 -7.89 -26.93 -10.26
CA ASP A 33 -6.88 -27.35 -11.24
C ASP A 33 -5.53 -26.67 -10.99
N LEU A 34 -5.54 -25.40 -10.56
CA LEU A 34 -4.34 -24.64 -10.18
C LEU A 34 -3.71 -25.12 -8.87
N GLU A 35 -4.52 -25.52 -7.88
CA GLU A 35 -4.07 -26.05 -6.60
C GLU A 35 -3.31 -27.38 -6.79
N SER A 36 -3.77 -28.24 -7.71
CA SER A 36 -3.08 -29.47 -8.10
C SER A 36 -1.72 -29.22 -8.76
N ILE A 37 -1.65 -28.24 -9.66
CA ILE A 37 -0.40 -27.82 -10.33
C ILE A 37 0.58 -27.18 -9.34
N MET A 38 0.09 -26.40 -8.38
CA MET A 38 0.92 -25.80 -7.33
C MET A 38 1.48 -26.85 -6.36
N LEU A 39 0.68 -27.83 -5.95
CA LEU A 39 1.14 -28.93 -5.08
C LEU A 39 2.23 -29.78 -5.77
N SER A 40 2.08 -30.07 -7.06
CA SER A 40 3.09 -30.77 -7.87
C SER A 40 4.42 -30.02 -7.95
N LYS A 41 4.38 -28.70 -8.18
CA LYS A 41 5.59 -27.86 -8.27
C LYS A 41 6.27 -27.64 -6.92
N CYS A 42 5.49 -27.51 -5.83
CA CYS A 42 6.02 -27.46 -4.47
C CYS A 42 6.74 -28.77 -4.07
N LEU A 43 6.21 -29.93 -4.46
CA LEU A 43 6.84 -31.23 -4.20
C LEU A 43 8.18 -31.38 -4.96
N GLN A 44 8.27 -30.92 -6.21
CA GLN A 44 9.51 -30.90 -6.98
C GLN A 44 10.57 -29.97 -6.36
N LEU A 45 10.17 -28.77 -5.91
CA LEU A 45 11.07 -27.80 -5.27
C LEU A 45 11.59 -28.29 -3.91
N LEU A 46 10.74 -28.93 -3.11
CA LEU A 46 11.15 -29.54 -1.83
C LEU A 46 12.14 -30.69 -2.06
N THR A 47 11.90 -31.54 -3.06
CA THR A 47 12.79 -32.66 -3.41
C THR A 47 14.16 -32.16 -3.90
N HIS A 48 14.19 -31.09 -4.71
CA HIS A 48 15.43 -30.51 -5.22
C HIS A 48 16.25 -29.78 -4.14
N THR A 49 15.58 -29.12 -3.19
CA THR A 49 16.24 -28.41 -2.09
C THR A 49 16.84 -29.39 -1.08
N PHE A 50 16.10 -30.46 -0.75
CA PHE A 50 16.58 -31.54 0.11
C PHE A 50 17.81 -32.26 -0.47
N ASN A 51 17.80 -32.58 -1.77
CA ASN A 51 18.95 -33.22 -2.43
C ASN A 51 20.18 -32.30 -2.54
N ARG A 52 19.98 -30.99 -2.65
CA ARG A 52 21.08 -30.00 -2.69
C ARG A 52 21.77 -29.85 -1.33
N GLU A 53 20.99 -29.77 -0.26
CA GLU A 53 21.53 -29.69 1.11
C GLU A 53 22.20 -31.01 1.54
N PHE A 54 21.62 -32.15 1.16
CA PHE A 54 22.23 -33.47 1.40
C PHE A 54 23.58 -33.62 0.66
N SER A 55 23.69 -33.14 -0.58
CA SER A 55 24.93 -33.19 -1.36
C SER A 55 26.01 -32.22 -0.83
N GLN A 56 25.63 -31.06 -0.30
CA GLN A 56 26.55 -30.12 0.34
C GLN A 56 27.13 -30.67 1.65
N VAL A 57 26.30 -31.32 2.48
CA VAL A 57 26.76 -31.94 3.72
C VAL A 57 27.64 -33.16 3.44
N HIS A 58 27.32 -33.97 2.43
CA HIS A 58 28.14 -35.11 2.04
C HIS A 58 29.49 -34.70 1.43
N GLY A 59 29.54 -33.61 0.64
CA GLY A 59 30.77 -33.08 0.05
C GLY A 59 31.75 -32.51 1.09
N SER A 60 31.23 -31.83 2.12
CA SER A 60 32.06 -31.26 3.19
C SER A 60 32.63 -32.30 4.17
N ILE A 61 32.09 -33.52 4.20
CA ILE A 61 32.62 -34.62 5.03
C ILE A 61 33.67 -35.46 4.27
N SER A 62 33.67 -35.43 2.94
CA SER A 62 34.58 -36.23 2.10
C SER A 62 35.96 -35.60 1.80
N ASP A 63 36.19 -34.32 2.10
CA ASP A 63 37.42 -33.60 1.72
C ASP A 63 38.47 -33.43 2.85
N CYS A 64 38.27 -34.02 4.04
CA CYS A 64 39.31 -34.06 5.07
C CYS A 64 40.24 -35.27 4.89
N LYS A 65 41.36 -35.10 4.17
CA LYS A 65 42.46 -36.09 4.17
C LYS A 65 43.34 -35.93 5.40
N LEU A 66 43.47 -37.03 6.14
CA LEU A 66 44.12 -37.16 7.44
C LEU A 66 45.65 -37.33 7.35
N SER A 67 46.35 -36.54 6.52
CA SER A 67 47.81 -36.73 6.28
C SER A 67 48.71 -35.52 6.51
N ASP A 68 48.22 -34.30 6.72
CA ASP A 68 49.09 -33.11 6.60
C ASP A 68 49.28 -32.34 7.91
N ILE A 69 49.72 -33.03 8.97
CA ILE A 69 50.25 -32.34 10.16
C ILE A 69 51.54 -33.02 10.64
N SER A 70 52.69 -32.37 10.38
CA SER A 70 53.93 -32.45 11.19
C SER A 70 55.01 -31.44 10.71
N PRO A 71 56.00 -31.07 11.54
CA PRO A 71 56.30 -29.66 11.83
C PRO A 71 57.77 -29.20 11.59
N ILE A 72 58.05 -27.91 11.90
CA ILE A 72 59.35 -27.24 12.15
C ILE A 72 60.12 -26.67 10.95
N GLY A 73 60.50 -25.38 11.02
CA GLY A 73 61.75 -24.89 10.40
C GLY A 73 61.83 -23.41 9.97
N ARG A 74 62.43 -22.57 10.84
CA ARG A 74 63.39 -21.45 10.62
C ARG A 74 63.26 -20.48 9.40
N ASP A 75 63.22 -19.19 9.76
CA ASP A 75 63.73 -17.93 9.13
C ASP A 75 65.03 -18.04 8.27
N PRO A 76 65.62 -17.00 7.61
CA PRO A 76 65.17 -15.64 7.17
C PRO A 76 65.66 -15.22 5.74
N SER A 77 65.17 -14.10 5.17
CA SER A 77 65.95 -13.08 4.39
C SER A 77 65.00 -12.10 3.62
N VAL A 78 64.79 -10.85 4.06
CA VAL A 78 65.57 -9.61 3.76
C VAL A 78 65.33 -9.10 2.31
N SER A 79 65.05 -7.84 1.96
CA SER A 79 64.71 -6.57 2.62
C SER A 79 64.66 -5.46 1.55
N SER A 80 63.84 -4.41 1.73
CA SER A 80 64.13 -2.97 1.48
C SER A 80 62.79 -2.20 1.53
N PHE A 81 62.41 -1.37 2.53
CA PHE A 81 62.96 -0.08 3.05
C PHE A 81 63.22 0.94 1.94
N SER A 82 62.87 2.23 2.00
CA SER A 82 62.37 3.20 3.03
C SER A 82 62.08 4.52 2.27
N SER A 83 61.31 5.51 2.72
CA SER A 83 61.58 6.43 3.85
C SER A 83 60.42 7.47 3.94
N SER A 84 59.72 7.63 5.08
CA SER A 84 59.94 8.60 6.20
C SER A 84 59.36 10.00 5.92
N THR A 85 58.68 10.71 6.84
CA THR A 85 59.13 11.34 8.11
C THR A 85 57.88 12.12 8.64
N LEU A 86 57.26 11.94 9.82
CA LEU A 86 57.61 12.07 11.26
C LEU A 86 56.91 13.28 11.96
N THR A 87 56.52 12.99 13.21
CA THR A 87 55.92 13.71 14.38
C THR A 87 56.83 14.84 14.95
N PRO A 88 56.75 15.41 16.21
CA PRO A 88 55.99 15.08 17.45
C PRO A 88 55.60 16.24 18.45
N SER A 89 55.00 15.92 19.61
CA SER A 89 55.45 16.30 21.01
C SER A 89 54.30 16.23 22.07
N SER A 90 54.42 15.36 23.10
CA SER A 90 54.75 15.58 24.55
C SER A 90 53.54 15.95 25.45
N THR A 91 53.29 15.39 26.66
CA THR A 91 54.11 15.42 27.90
C THR A 91 53.49 14.52 29.02
N CYS A 92 54.30 13.89 29.89
CA CYS A 92 53.93 13.28 31.22
C CYS A 92 54.01 14.35 32.36
N PRO A 93 53.98 14.10 33.71
CA PRO A 93 53.68 12.91 34.56
C PRO A 93 52.87 13.19 35.88
N SER A 94 52.52 12.17 36.70
CA SER A 94 52.81 12.08 38.16
C SER A 94 52.08 10.92 38.91
N LEU A 95 52.81 10.34 39.87
CA LEU A 95 52.49 9.27 40.84
C LEU A 95 51.79 9.83 42.09
N VAL A 96 50.95 9.04 42.80
CA VAL A 96 51.07 8.71 44.25
C VAL A 96 50.27 7.44 44.62
N ASP A 97 51.00 6.50 45.25
CA ASP A 97 50.69 5.39 46.17
C ASP A 97 49.25 4.96 46.53
N SER A 98 49.02 3.64 46.60
CA SER A 98 49.01 2.90 47.89
C SER A 98 48.54 1.44 47.74
N ARG A 99 49.42 0.50 48.12
CA ARG A 99 49.23 -0.68 49.01
C ARG A 99 47.84 -1.38 48.99
N SER A 100 47.70 -2.70 48.97
CA SER A 100 48.62 -3.80 49.29
C SER A 100 47.85 -5.12 49.17
N ASN A 101 48.61 -6.19 48.89
CA ASN A 101 48.37 -7.59 49.21
C ASN A 101 47.32 -8.35 48.38
N SER A 102 47.50 -9.61 47.98
CA SER A 102 48.58 -10.62 48.02
C SER A 102 47.79 -11.91 47.66
N LEU A 103 48.08 -12.71 46.64
CA LEU A 103 49.09 -13.78 46.60
C LEU A 103 48.81 -14.64 45.35
N ASP A 104 49.90 -14.97 44.66
CA ASP A 104 50.27 -16.25 44.05
C ASP A 104 49.40 -16.91 42.98
N GLN A 105 49.83 -16.97 41.71
CA GLN A 105 50.94 -17.74 41.10
C GLN A 105 50.68 -19.24 40.88
N LYS A 106 50.92 -19.63 39.61
CA LYS A 106 51.39 -20.92 39.07
C LYS A 106 50.36 -21.97 38.60
N THR A 107 50.17 -21.97 37.28
CA THR A 107 50.21 -23.16 36.39
C THR A 107 51.58 -23.90 36.47
N PRO A 108 51.83 -25.12 35.91
CA PRO A 108 51.06 -25.94 34.94
C PRO A 108 51.14 -27.50 35.14
N GLU A 109 50.70 -28.25 34.10
CA GLU A 109 51.04 -29.66 33.70
C GLU A 109 50.33 -30.84 34.44
N ALA A 110 49.46 -31.64 33.80
CA ALA A 110 49.60 -32.63 32.70
C ALA A 110 49.98 -34.05 33.18
N ASN A 111 49.04 -35.01 33.07
CA ASN A 111 49.30 -36.38 32.58
C ASN A 111 48.04 -37.29 32.59
N SER A 112 47.53 -37.56 31.38
CA SER A 112 47.40 -38.90 30.76
C SER A 112 46.90 -40.10 31.59
N ARG A 113 45.74 -40.66 31.21
CA ARG A 113 45.61 -42.04 30.69
C ARG A 113 44.19 -42.36 30.19
N ALA A 114 44.14 -42.94 29.01
CA ALA A 114 42.95 -43.42 28.33
C ALA A 114 42.38 -44.71 28.94
N SER A 115 41.06 -44.86 28.89
CA SER A 115 40.38 -46.15 28.68
C SER A 115 38.94 -45.88 28.21
N SER A 116 38.55 -46.54 27.13
CA SER A 116 37.19 -46.57 26.57
C SER A 116 36.19 -47.12 27.59
N PRO A 117 34.92 -46.68 27.58
CA PRO A 117 33.87 -47.64 27.25
C PRO A 117 32.62 -47.07 26.52
N CYS A 118 31.83 -48.04 26.06
CA CYS A 118 30.47 -48.06 25.51
C CYS A 118 29.43 -47.03 26.02
N PRO A 119 28.31 -46.83 25.29
CA PRO A 119 27.36 -45.76 25.53
C PRO A 119 26.40 -46.11 26.67
N GLU A 120 26.48 -45.37 27.77
CA GLU A 120 25.40 -45.31 28.76
C GLU A 120 24.58 -44.04 28.55
N PHE A 121 23.31 -44.28 28.22
CA PHE A 121 22.22 -43.33 28.28
C PHE A 121 22.07 -42.84 29.73
N GLU A 122 22.35 -41.57 30.01
CA GLU A 122 21.87 -40.89 31.23
C GLU A 122 20.86 -39.79 30.86
N GLN A 123 19.60 -40.22 30.87
CA GLN A 123 18.46 -39.57 31.53
C GLN A 123 18.36 -38.04 31.45
N PHE A 124 17.65 -37.58 30.41
CA PHE A 124 16.76 -36.43 30.55
C PHE A 124 15.86 -36.63 31.79
N GLN A 125 15.76 -35.61 32.63
CA GLN A 125 14.76 -35.59 33.72
C GLN A 125 13.36 -35.69 33.10
N ILE A 126 12.82 -36.90 33.22
CA ILE A 126 11.46 -37.27 32.87
C ILE A 126 10.52 -36.49 33.79
N VAL A 127 9.66 -35.69 33.17
CA VAL A 127 8.38 -35.21 33.74
C VAL A 127 7.77 -36.35 34.56
N PRO A 128 7.38 -36.15 35.83
CA PRO A 128 6.87 -37.23 36.65
C PRO A 128 5.76 -37.96 35.87
N THR A 129 5.93 -39.28 35.75
CA THR A 129 4.97 -40.19 35.13
C THR A 129 3.59 -39.87 35.70
N VAL A 130 2.75 -39.23 34.88
CA VAL A 130 1.32 -39.13 35.15
C VAL A 130 0.87 -40.57 35.29
N GLU A 131 0.35 -40.90 36.48
CA GLU A 131 -0.31 -42.18 36.73
C GLU A 131 -1.22 -42.50 35.54
N THR A 132 -1.16 -43.74 35.07
CA THR A 132 -1.99 -44.30 34.00
C THR A 132 -3.36 -43.61 33.92
N PRO A 133 -3.77 -43.09 32.74
CA PRO A 133 -5.02 -42.36 32.63
C PRO A 133 -6.17 -43.24 33.13
N TYR A 134 -7.07 -42.65 33.92
CA TYR A 134 -8.21 -43.29 34.60
C TYR A 134 -9.23 -44.00 33.66
N LEU A 135 -8.89 -44.15 32.38
CA LEU A 135 -9.64 -44.85 31.34
C LEU A 135 -9.70 -46.37 31.53
N ALA A 136 -8.92 -46.96 32.44
CA ALA A 136 -8.86 -48.41 32.63
C ALA A 136 -9.93 -49.00 33.59
N ARG A 137 -10.99 -48.26 33.96
CA ARG A 137 -12.00 -48.77 34.94
C ARG A 137 -13.48 -48.66 34.55
N ALA A 138 -13.85 -48.09 33.41
CA ALA A 138 -15.27 -47.86 33.08
C ALA A 138 -15.78 -48.81 31.98
N GLY A 139 -16.91 -49.49 32.24
CA GLY A 139 -17.60 -50.33 31.26
C GLY A 139 -18.27 -49.51 30.14
N LYS A 140 -18.65 -50.18 29.04
CA LYS A 140 -19.16 -49.60 27.79
C LYS A 140 -20.36 -48.64 27.88
N ASN A 141 -21.02 -48.49 29.03
CA ASN A 141 -22.25 -47.70 29.20
C ASN A 141 -22.23 -46.68 30.35
N GLU A 142 -21.06 -46.35 30.93
CA GLU A 142 -20.97 -45.34 31.99
C GLU A 142 -20.46 -44.00 31.45
N PHE A 143 -21.35 -43.00 31.38
CA PHE A 143 -20.95 -41.61 31.23
C PHE A 143 -20.18 -41.21 32.50
N LEU A 144 -18.85 -41.08 32.35
CA LEU A 144 -17.91 -40.76 33.42
C LEU A 144 -18.30 -39.45 34.14
N ASN A 145 -18.48 -39.54 35.47
CA ASN A 145 -18.52 -38.39 36.38
C ASN A 145 -17.46 -37.35 35.99
N LEU A 146 -17.91 -36.17 35.53
CA LEU A 146 -17.07 -34.99 35.25
C LEU A 146 -16.65 -34.25 36.54
N VAL A 147 -16.68 -34.94 37.68
CA VAL A 147 -16.63 -34.31 39.00
C VAL A 147 -15.63 -35.03 39.91
N PRO A 148 -14.35 -34.61 39.92
CA PRO A 148 -13.42 -35.04 40.97
C PRO A 148 -13.43 -34.11 42.19
N ASP A 149 -13.81 -32.83 42.03
CA ASP A 149 -13.49 -31.77 43.00
C ASP A 149 -14.73 -30.99 43.53
N ILE A 150 -15.88 -31.63 43.76
CA ILE A 150 -17.06 -30.94 44.32
C ILE A 150 -17.49 -31.61 45.64
N GLU A 151 -17.19 -30.98 46.77
CA GLU A 151 -17.62 -31.41 48.12
C GLU A 151 -19.08 -31.02 48.42
N GLU A 152 -19.56 -29.87 47.89
CA GLU A 152 -20.93 -29.38 48.07
C GLU A 152 -21.35 -28.53 46.85
N ILE A 153 -22.47 -28.87 46.17
CA ILE A 153 -22.98 -28.12 45.02
C ILE A 153 -23.94 -27.03 45.52
N ARG A 154 -23.57 -25.76 45.36
CA ARG A 154 -24.45 -24.60 45.62
C ARG A 154 -24.72 -23.85 44.31
N PRO A 155 -25.71 -24.27 43.50
CA PRO A 155 -25.99 -23.62 42.24
C PRO A 155 -26.71 -22.29 42.47
N GLY A 156 -26.40 -21.27 41.67
CA GLY A 156 -27.21 -20.06 41.63
C GLY A 156 -28.67 -20.35 41.23
N SER A 157 -29.61 -19.58 41.76
CA SER A 157 -31.05 -19.73 41.48
C SER A 157 -31.44 -19.36 40.04
N VAL A 158 -30.56 -18.68 39.31
CA VAL A 158 -30.80 -18.16 37.96
C VAL A 158 -30.15 -19.07 36.90
N VAL A 159 -30.94 -19.48 35.91
CA VAL A 159 -30.44 -20.17 34.71
C VAL A 159 -29.96 -19.14 33.71
N SER A 160 -28.66 -19.16 33.37
CA SER A 160 -28.06 -18.23 32.41
C SER A 160 -28.39 -18.57 30.96
N LYS A 161 -28.36 -19.85 30.60
CA LYS A 161 -28.79 -20.37 29.29
C LYS A 161 -29.15 -21.86 29.44
N LYS A 162 -30.08 -22.33 28.61
CA LYS A 162 -30.37 -23.75 28.43
C LYS A 162 -30.60 -24.06 26.96
N GLY A 163 -30.20 -25.24 26.51
CA GLY A 163 -30.32 -25.62 25.11
C GLY A 163 -29.47 -26.83 24.76
N TYR A 164 -29.42 -27.18 23.48
CA TYR A 164 -28.62 -28.32 23.01
C TYR A 164 -27.20 -27.87 22.62
N LEU A 165 -26.21 -28.65 23.03
CA LEU A 165 -24.81 -28.54 22.65
C LEU A 165 -24.29 -29.89 22.18
N HIS A 166 -23.40 -29.89 21.20
CA HIS A 166 -22.76 -31.10 20.72
C HIS A 166 -21.40 -31.27 21.38
N PHE A 167 -21.16 -32.45 21.95
CA PHE A 167 -19.93 -32.81 22.67
C PHE A 167 -19.13 -33.76 21.79
N LYS A 168 -17.83 -33.52 21.67
CA LYS A 168 -16.95 -34.44 20.96
C LYS A 168 -16.67 -35.68 21.81
N GLU A 169 -16.91 -36.87 21.27
CA GLU A 169 -16.59 -38.11 21.98
C GLU A 169 -15.07 -38.42 21.93
N PRO A 170 -14.46 -38.89 23.04
CA PRO A 170 -13.00 -39.10 23.11
C PRO A 170 -12.44 -40.17 22.17
N PHE A 171 -13.27 -41.15 21.76
CA PHE A 171 -12.83 -42.32 20.99
C PHE A 171 -13.56 -42.48 19.65
N SER A 172 -14.32 -41.47 19.23
CA SER A 172 -15.06 -41.50 17.97
C SER A 172 -14.96 -40.16 17.24
N SER A 173 -15.13 -40.19 15.92
CA SER A 173 -15.29 -38.97 15.13
C SER A 173 -16.66 -38.31 15.33
N ASN A 174 -17.55 -38.91 16.11
CA ASN A 174 -18.92 -38.47 16.25
C ASN A 174 -19.08 -37.37 17.31
N TRP A 175 -20.15 -36.61 17.15
CA TRP A 175 -20.57 -35.57 18.08
C TRP A 175 -21.86 -36.02 18.75
N ALA A 176 -21.85 -36.09 20.08
CA ALA A 176 -23.02 -36.46 20.87
C ALA A 176 -23.83 -35.22 21.25
N LYS A 177 -25.13 -35.23 20.99
CA LYS A 177 -26.03 -34.12 21.31
C LYS A 177 -26.54 -34.27 22.74
N HIS A 178 -26.29 -33.25 23.57
CA HIS A 178 -26.76 -33.21 24.96
C HIS A 178 -27.56 -31.94 25.24
N PHE A 179 -28.48 -32.02 26.20
CA PHE A 179 -29.18 -30.86 26.72
C PHE A 179 -28.39 -30.28 27.90
N VAL A 180 -28.09 -29.00 27.83
CA VAL A 180 -27.19 -28.31 28.76
C VAL A 180 -27.93 -27.18 29.44
N VAL A 181 -27.74 -27.05 30.75
CA VAL A 181 -28.31 -25.98 31.58
C VAL A 181 -27.17 -25.31 32.37
N VAL A 182 -26.98 -24.02 32.15
CA VAL A 182 -25.95 -23.23 32.85
C VAL A 182 -26.58 -22.54 34.06
N ARG A 183 -26.18 -22.94 35.26
CA ARG A 183 -26.53 -22.28 36.53
C ARG A 183 -25.23 -22.01 37.28
N ARG A 184 -24.73 -20.78 37.16
CA ARG A 184 -23.38 -20.47 37.60
C ARG A 184 -23.15 -20.79 39.09
N PRO A 185 -21.94 -21.27 39.44
CA PRO A 185 -20.79 -21.51 38.56
C PRO A 185 -20.82 -22.85 37.80
N TYR A 186 -21.94 -23.58 37.79
CA TYR A 186 -21.99 -24.94 37.24
C TYR A 186 -22.71 -25.04 35.89
N VAL A 187 -22.28 -26.00 35.09
CA VAL A 187 -22.97 -26.43 33.86
C VAL A 187 -23.46 -27.85 34.08
N PHE A 188 -24.77 -28.05 33.96
CA PHE A 188 -25.44 -29.33 34.12
C PHE A 188 -25.73 -29.92 32.74
N ILE A 189 -25.44 -31.22 32.56
CA ILE A 189 -25.55 -31.94 31.29
C ILE A 189 -26.54 -33.09 31.45
N TYR A 190 -27.48 -33.19 30.51
CA TYR A 190 -28.54 -34.19 30.44
C TYR A 190 -28.54 -34.86 29.06
N ASN A 191 -29.09 -36.07 28.94
CA ASN A 191 -29.21 -36.71 27.61
C ASN A 191 -30.27 -36.04 26.73
N SER A 192 -31.33 -35.50 27.33
CA SER A 192 -32.39 -34.76 26.63
C SER A 192 -33.06 -33.76 27.59
N ASP A 193 -33.90 -32.89 27.04
CA ASP A 193 -34.70 -31.93 27.81
C ASP A 193 -35.76 -32.58 28.74
N LYS A 194 -36.05 -33.88 28.54
CA LYS A 194 -36.97 -34.68 29.35
C LYS A 194 -36.27 -35.66 30.30
N ASP A 195 -34.93 -35.71 30.30
CA ASP A 195 -34.17 -36.60 31.18
C ASP A 195 -34.17 -36.00 32.60
N PRO A 196 -34.76 -36.67 33.60
CA PRO A 196 -34.77 -36.16 34.97
C PRO A 196 -33.42 -36.35 35.68
N VAL A 197 -32.46 -37.06 35.07
CA VAL A 197 -31.19 -37.42 35.70
C VAL A 197 -30.03 -36.60 35.12
N GLU A 198 -29.30 -35.92 36.00
CA GLU A 198 -28.04 -35.23 35.66
C GLU A 198 -26.95 -36.25 35.31
N ARG A 199 -26.34 -36.10 34.14
CA ARG A 199 -25.31 -37.02 33.62
C ARG A 199 -23.90 -36.47 33.74
N GLY A 200 -23.77 -35.16 33.92
CA GLY A 200 -22.47 -34.51 34.05
C GLY A 200 -22.59 -33.10 34.60
N ILE A 201 -21.56 -32.67 35.31
CA ILE A 201 -21.44 -31.31 35.86
C ILE A 201 -20.05 -30.77 35.54
N ILE A 202 -19.98 -29.53 35.04
CA ILE A 202 -18.71 -28.81 34.86
C ILE A 202 -18.71 -27.61 35.81
N ASN A 203 -17.64 -27.46 36.59
CA ASN A 203 -17.43 -26.28 37.42
C ASN A 203 -16.69 -25.20 36.62
N LEU A 204 -17.38 -24.11 36.26
CA LEU A 204 -16.80 -22.98 35.52
C LEU A 204 -15.88 -22.09 36.37
N SER A 205 -15.87 -22.23 37.70
CA SER A 205 -14.91 -21.48 38.52
C SER A 205 -13.47 -21.98 38.37
N THR A 206 -13.30 -23.23 37.96
CA THR A 206 -12.00 -23.88 37.75
C THR A 206 -11.75 -24.27 36.30
N ALA A 207 -12.75 -24.14 35.42
CA ALA A 207 -12.61 -24.40 34.00
C ALA A 207 -12.17 -23.15 33.23
N GLN A 208 -11.21 -23.32 32.32
CA GLN A 208 -10.86 -22.33 31.31
C GLN A 208 -11.67 -22.60 30.05
N VAL A 209 -12.26 -21.55 29.50
CA VAL A 209 -12.99 -21.61 28.23
C VAL A 209 -12.10 -21.01 27.16
N GLU A 210 -11.73 -21.81 26.16
CA GLU A 210 -10.88 -21.40 25.06
C GLU A 210 -11.68 -21.31 23.77
N TYR A 211 -11.53 -20.18 23.09
CA TYR A 211 -12.06 -19.99 21.75
C TYR A 211 -10.97 -19.38 20.88
N SER A 212 -10.64 -20.07 19.79
CA SER A 212 -9.71 -19.58 18.77
C SER A 212 -10.25 -19.92 17.38
N GLU A 213 -10.30 -18.90 16.51
CA GLU A 213 -10.62 -19.09 15.09
C GLU A 213 -9.59 -20.01 14.39
N ASP A 214 -8.33 -19.99 14.84
CA ASP A 214 -7.28 -20.87 14.32
C ASP A 214 -7.52 -22.35 14.67
N GLN A 215 -8.06 -22.63 15.86
CA GLN A 215 -8.43 -24.00 16.25
C GLN A 215 -9.61 -24.53 15.42
N GLN A 216 -10.57 -23.68 15.02
CA GLN A 216 -11.64 -24.08 14.11
C GLN A 216 -11.11 -24.49 12.74
N ALA A 217 -10.10 -23.79 12.24
CA ALA A 217 -9.45 -24.13 10.97
C ALA A 217 -8.72 -25.49 11.02
N MET A 218 -8.12 -25.84 12.16
CA MET A 218 -7.46 -27.15 12.34
C MET A 218 -8.46 -28.32 12.43
N VAL A 219 -9.64 -28.11 13.03
CA VAL A 219 -10.66 -29.17 13.23
C VAL A 219 -11.64 -29.27 12.05
N LYS A 220 -11.54 -28.39 11.05
CA LYS A 220 -12.39 -28.33 9.83
C LYS A 220 -13.90 -28.37 10.14
N SER A 221 -14.31 -27.84 11.28
CA SER A 221 -15.69 -27.88 11.74
C SER A 221 -16.03 -26.53 12.39
N PRO A 222 -17.08 -25.82 11.91
CA PRO A 222 -17.41 -24.49 12.40
C PRO A 222 -18.05 -24.52 13.79
N ASN A 223 -18.04 -23.38 14.48
CA ASN A 223 -18.74 -23.13 15.76
C ASN A 223 -18.24 -23.95 16.95
N ILE A 224 -16.96 -24.29 16.96
CA ILE A 224 -16.33 -25.07 18.03
C ILE A 224 -15.66 -24.15 19.06
N PHE A 225 -15.79 -24.51 20.33
CA PHE A 225 -15.03 -23.96 21.45
C PHE A 225 -14.65 -25.06 22.43
N ALA A 226 -13.59 -24.86 23.22
CA ALA A 226 -13.10 -25.83 24.18
C ALA A 226 -13.36 -25.38 25.62
N VAL A 227 -13.64 -26.35 26.49
CA VAL A 227 -13.74 -26.13 27.94
C VAL A 227 -12.75 -27.06 28.62
N CYS A 228 -11.72 -26.47 29.19
CA CYS A 228 -10.60 -27.15 29.84
C CYS A 228 -10.72 -27.03 31.35
N THR A 229 -11.06 -28.14 32.01
CA THR A 229 -10.92 -28.27 33.47
C THR A 229 -9.51 -28.72 33.82
N LYS A 230 -9.13 -28.66 35.10
CA LYS A 230 -7.83 -29.14 35.60
C LYS A 230 -7.47 -30.57 35.16
N HIS A 231 -8.48 -31.41 34.93
CA HIS A 231 -8.30 -32.85 34.67
C HIS A 231 -8.73 -33.29 33.26
N ARG A 232 -9.52 -32.48 32.53
CA ARG A 232 -10.09 -32.83 31.21
C ARG A 232 -10.39 -31.60 30.35
N GLY A 233 -10.10 -31.71 29.06
CA GLY A 233 -10.59 -30.81 28.01
C GLY A 233 -11.78 -31.42 27.26
N VAL A 234 -12.82 -30.62 27.00
CA VAL A 234 -14.02 -31.02 26.25
C VAL A 234 -14.22 -30.06 25.09
N LEU A 235 -14.34 -30.60 23.87
CA LEU A 235 -14.70 -29.83 22.68
C LEU A 235 -16.22 -29.79 22.53
N LEU A 236 -16.74 -28.59 22.36
CA LEU A 236 -18.16 -28.29 22.23
C LEU A 236 -18.43 -27.60 20.90
N GLN A 237 -19.56 -27.95 20.28
CA GLN A 237 -20.01 -27.33 19.04
C GLN A 237 -21.42 -26.74 19.20
N ALA A 238 -21.54 -25.45 18.87
CA ALA A 238 -22.79 -24.72 18.82
C ALA A 238 -23.48 -24.83 17.45
N LEU A 239 -24.78 -24.51 17.38
CA LEU A 239 -25.57 -24.69 16.15
C LEU A 239 -25.22 -23.67 15.06
N ASN A 240 -24.89 -22.43 15.44
CA ASN A 240 -24.55 -21.32 14.55
C ASN A 240 -23.75 -20.25 15.32
N ASP A 241 -23.22 -19.24 14.62
CA ASP A 241 -22.37 -18.18 15.20
C ASP A 241 -23.07 -17.38 16.32
N LYS A 242 -24.38 -17.14 16.18
CA LYS A 242 -25.17 -16.44 17.19
C LYS A 242 -25.30 -17.29 18.46
N ASP A 243 -25.66 -18.56 18.30
CA ASP A 243 -25.78 -19.50 19.41
C ASP A 243 -24.42 -19.75 20.07
N MET A 244 -23.34 -19.76 19.29
CA MET A 244 -21.97 -19.82 19.80
C MET A 244 -21.65 -18.65 20.72
N SER A 245 -21.96 -17.43 20.28
CA SER A 245 -21.72 -16.21 21.07
C SER A 245 -22.52 -16.23 22.39
N ASP A 246 -23.78 -16.68 22.34
CA ASP A 246 -24.62 -16.84 23.52
C ASP A 246 -24.07 -17.91 24.49
N TRP A 247 -23.53 -19.02 23.96
CA TRP A 247 -22.91 -20.07 24.77
C TRP A 247 -21.59 -19.60 25.41
N LEU A 248 -20.73 -18.92 24.65
CA LEU A 248 -19.50 -18.32 25.18
C LEU A 248 -19.81 -17.31 26.27
N TYR A 249 -20.84 -16.45 26.10
CA TYR A 249 -21.31 -15.54 27.14
C TYR A 249 -21.80 -16.27 28.39
N ALA A 250 -22.58 -17.35 28.21
CA ALA A 250 -23.11 -18.14 29.31
C ALA A 250 -21.99 -18.82 30.11
N PHE A 251 -20.97 -19.37 29.43
CA PHE A 251 -19.85 -20.09 30.02
C PHE A 251 -18.79 -19.17 30.62
N ASN A 252 -18.45 -18.07 29.95
CA ASN A 252 -17.51 -17.07 30.45
C ASN A 252 -17.88 -15.66 29.95
N PRO A 253 -18.54 -14.83 30.78
CA PRO A 253 -18.87 -13.44 30.46
C PRO A 253 -17.69 -12.59 30.02
N LEU A 254 -16.48 -12.91 30.51
CA LEU A 254 -15.27 -12.13 30.25
C LEU A 254 -14.72 -12.37 28.85
N LEU A 255 -15.11 -13.45 28.17
CA LEU A 255 -14.77 -13.69 26.75
C LEU A 255 -15.60 -12.81 25.80
N VAL A 256 -16.75 -12.33 26.25
CA VAL A 256 -17.64 -11.44 25.47
C VAL A 256 -17.50 -10.03 26.05
N GLY A 257 -16.45 -9.34 25.64
CA GLY A 257 -16.15 -7.99 26.12
C GLY A 257 -14.99 -7.26 25.43
N THR A 258 -14.08 -7.98 24.76
CA THR A 258 -13.16 -7.34 23.81
C THR A 258 -13.83 -7.35 22.44
N ILE A 259 -14.56 -6.28 22.11
CA ILE A 259 -14.89 -6.00 20.71
C ILE A 259 -13.54 -5.86 20.01
N ARG A 260 -13.09 -6.93 19.35
CA ARG A 260 -11.85 -6.88 18.57
C ARG A 260 -12.15 -6.06 17.33
N ALA A 261 -11.41 -4.98 17.15
CA ALA A 261 -11.49 -4.14 15.98
C ALA A 261 -11.04 -4.92 14.74
N ASP A 262 -11.72 -4.68 13.63
CA ASP A 262 -11.37 -5.23 12.33
C ASP A 262 -10.08 -4.60 11.81
N ILE A 263 -9.89 -3.30 12.04
CA ILE A 263 -8.77 -2.52 11.54
C ILE A 263 -8.42 -1.38 12.51
N ALA A 264 -7.14 -1.00 12.58
CA ALA A 264 -6.72 0.23 13.24
C ALA A 264 -6.36 1.31 12.22
N LEU A 265 -6.59 2.57 12.59
CA LEU A 265 -6.09 3.73 11.84
C LEU A 265 -5.28 4.64 12.76
N ILE A 266 -4.03 4.91 12.36
CA ILE A 266 -3.11 5.83 13.02
C ILE A 266 -3.11 7.17 12.28
N GLY A 267 -3.54 8.24 12.94
CA GLY A 267 -3.52 9.61 12.40
C GLY A 267 -4.90 10.23 12.28
N LEU A 268 -5.28 11.04 13.26
CA LEU A 268 -6.64 11.62 13.38
C LEU A 268 -6.76 13.05 12.87
N ALA A 269 -6.14 13.32 11.71
CA ALA A 269 -6.49 14.51 10.93
C ALA A 269 -7.85 14.30 10.24
N VAL A 270 -8.41 15.35 9.62
CA VAL A 270 -9.73 15.31 8.95
C VAL A 270 -9.88 14.10 8.01
N MET A 271 -8.85 13.78 7.23
CA MET A 271 -8.88 12.62 6.31
C MET A 271 -8.99 11.29 7.06
N GLY A 272 -8.25 11.12 8.16
CA GLY A 272 -8.25 9.89 8.96
C GLY A 272 -9.55 9.70 9.70
N GLN A 273 -10.08 10.78 10.29
CA GLN A 273 -11.38 10.78 10.95
C GLN A 273 -12.49 10.37 9.98
N ASN A 274 -12.55 11.01 8.79
CA ASN A 274 -13.58 10.69 7.80
C ASN A 274 -13.46 9.25 7.27
N LEU A 275 -12.23 8.72 7.13
CA LEU A 275 -12.04 7.33 6.70
C LEU A 275 -12.47 6.32 7.77
N ILE A 276 -12.21 6.62 9.05
CA ILE A 276 -12.71 5.82 10.18
C ILE A 276 -14.24 5.81 10.17
N LEU A 277 -14.88 6.98 10.05
CA LEU A 277 -16.34 7.09 10.01
C LEU A 277 -16.93 6.33 8.82
N ASN A 278 -16.31 6.44 7.65
CA ASN A 278 -16.71 5.67 6.46
C ASN A 278 -16.65 4.15 6.72
N MET A 279 -15.54 3.65 7.28
CA MET A 279 -15.41 2.22 7.62
C MET A 279 -16.47 1.80 8.66
N ASN A 280 -16.74 2.63 9.66
CA ASN A 280 -17.80 2.39 10.64
C ASN A 280 -19.19 2.31 10.00
N ASP A 281 -19.51 3.21 9.06
CA ASP A 281 -20.80 3.24 8.36
C ASP A 281 -21.01 1.99 7.50
N HIS A 282 -19.91 1.37 7.05
CA HIS A 282 -19.91 0.08 6.34
C HIS A 282 -19.84 -1.13 7.28
N GLY A 283 -19.99 -0.93 8.59
CA GLY A 283 -20.16 -1.99 9.58
C GLY A 283 -18.87 -2.51 10.20
N PHE A 284 -17.70 -1.94 9.88
CA PHE A 284 -16.43 -2.33 10.50
C PHE A 284 -16.25 -1.69 11.87
N VAL A 285 -15.68 -2.45 12.81
CA VAL A 285 -15.20 -1.90 14.09
C VAL A 285 -13.78 -1.38 13.87
N VAL A 286 -13.57 -0.09 14.08
CA VAL A 286 -12.27 0.55 13.84
C VAL A 286 -11.63 0.99 15.16
N CYS A 287 -10.35 0.68 15.35
CA CYS A 287 -9.55 1.19 16.45
C CYS A 287 -8.83 2.49 16.02
N ALA A 288 -9.21 3.62 16.61
CA ALA A 288 -8.62 4.92 16.37
C ALA A 288 -7.40 5.13 17.29
N PHE A 289 -6.26 5.51 16.70
CA PHE A 289 -5.06 5.87 17.44
C PHE A 289 -4.41 7.13 16.87
N ASN A 290 -3.75 7.91 17.73
CA ASN A 290 -2.98 9.08 17.32
C ASN A 290 -1.81 9.32 18.28
N ARG A 291 -0.69 9.85 17.76
CA ARG A 291 0.49 10.17 18.58
C ARG A 291 0.15 11.10 19.77
N THR A 292 -0.69 12.10 19.53
CA THR A 292 -1.26 12.93 20.58
C THR A 292 -2.57 12.29 21.02
N VAL A 293 -2.54 11.60 22.16
CA VAL A 293 -3.66 10.76 22.63
C VAL A 293 -4.94 11.53 22.91
N SER A 294 -4.86 12.82 23.30
CA SER A 294 -6.06 13.65 23.52
C SER A 294 -6.92 13.80 22.26
N LYS A 295 -6.34 13.69 21.06
CA LYS A 295 -7.10 13.68 19.79
C LYS A 295 -8.01 12.46 19.66
N VAL A 296 -7.67 11.34 20.29
CA VAL A 296 -8.50 10.14 20.30
C VAL A 296 -9.74 10.41 21.15
N ASP A 297 -9.56 10.97 22.34
CA ASP A 297 -10.66 11.29 23.25
C ASP A 297 -11.60 12.34 22.62
N ASP A 298 -11.04 13.39 22.03
CA ASP A 298 -11.81 14.42 21.31
C ASP A 298 -12.67 13.82 20.19
N PHE A 299 -12.08 12.95 19.37
CA PHE A 299 -12.77 12.33 18.24
C PHE A 299 -13.90 11.40 18.70
N LEU A 300 -13.67 10.59 19.74
CA LEU A 300 -14.69 9.69 20.29
C LEU A 300 -15.82 10.44 21.00
N ALA A 301 -15.52 11.58 21.63
CA ALA A 301 -16.50 12.41 22.30
C ALA A 301 -17.37 13.22 21.33
N ASN A 302 -16.86 13.51 20.12
CA ASN A 302 -17.51 14.34 19.12
C ASN A 302 -17.91 13.54 17.88
N GLU A 303 -17.10 13.53 16.83
CA GLU A 303 -17.48 13.02 15.50
C GLU A 303 -17.80 11.52 15.49
N ALA A 304 -17.11 10.72 16.31
CA ALA A 304 -17.36 9.28 16.45
C ALA A 304 -18.32 8.92 17.59
N LYS A 305 -19.00 9.90 18.20
CA LYS A 305 -19.94 9.65 19.29
C LYS A 305 -21.12 8.80 18.81
N GLY A 306 -21.38 7.70 19.52
CA GLY A 306 -22.47 6.77 19.19
C GLY A 306 -22.16 5.80 18.04
N THR A 307 -20.91 5.78 17.57
CA THR A 307 -20.44 4.81 16.57
C THR A 307 -19.86 3.54 17.24
N LYS A 308 -19.42 2.57 16.44
CA LYS A 308 -18.70 1.36 16.91
C LYS A 308 -17.19 1.57 17.02
N VAL A 309 -16.71 2.79 16.78
CA VAL A 309 -15.28 3.12 16.83
C VAL A 309 -14.79 3.04 18.28
N ILE A 310 -13.62 2.44 18.47
CA ILE A 310 -12.95 2.34 19.77
C ILE A 310 -11.61 3.09 19.74
N GLY A 311 -11.20 3.67 20.85
CA GLY A 311 -9.89 4.34 20.97
C GLY A 311 -8.81 3.43 21.54
N ALA A 312 -7.56 3.81 21.35
CA ALA A 312 -6.41 3.30 22.12
C ALA A 312 -5.50 4.47 22.54
N HIS A 313 -4.86 4.34 23.69
CA HIS A 313 -3.95 5.33 24.28
C HIS A 313 -2.48 4.90 24.21
N SER A 314 -2.19 3.66 23.81
CA SER A 314 -0.85 3.18 23.44
C SER A 314 -0.86 2.31 22.18
N LEU A 315 0.30 2.11 21.56
CA LEU A 315 0.43 1.23 20.39
C LEU A 315 0.18 -0.24 20.76
N GLU A 316 0.65 -0.67 21.93
CA GLU A 316 0.44 -2.01 22.47
C GLU A 316 -1.04 -2.28 22.73
N GLU A 317 -1.73 -1.28 23.31
CA GLU A 317 -3.18 -1.35 23.52
C GLU A 317 -3.91 -1.47 22.17
N MET A 318 -3.57 -0.62 21.19
CA MET A 318 -4.14 -0.67 19.85
C MET A 318 -3.96 -2.05 19.20
N VAL A 319 -2.74 -2.59 19.22
CA VAL A 319 -2.41 -3.90 18.65
C VAL A 319 -3.15 -5.04 19.35
N SER A 320 -3.34 -4.95 20.67
CA SER A 320 -4.09 -5.94 21.45
C SER A 320 -5.59 -5.99 21.11
N LYS A 321 -6.14 -4.87 20.62
CA LYS A 321 -7.55 -4.73 20.25
C LYS A 321 -7.87 -5.27 18.85
N LEU A 322 -6.89 -5.66 18.05
CA LEU A 322 -7.10 -6.05 16.64
C LEU A 322 -7.34 -7.56 16.47
N LYS A 323 -8.23 -7.91 15.54
CA LYS A 323 -8.34 -9.28 15.00
C LYS A 323 -7.07 -9.64 14.22
N LYS A 324 -6.68 -10.92 14.23
CA LYS A 324 -5.58 -11.44 13.39
C LYS A 324 -6.11 -11.88 12.01
N PRO A 325 -5.32 -11.77 10.92
CA PRO A 325 -4.10 -10.97 10.82
C PRO A 325 -4.41 -9.49 11.07
N ARG A 326 -3.56 -8.82 11.85
CA ARG A 326 -3.80 -7.42 12.25
C ARG A 326 -3.66 -6.53 11.04
N ARG A 327 -4.54 -5.53 10.94
CA ARG A 327 -4.58 -4.57 9.84
C ARG A 327 -4.45 -3.18 10.43
N ILE A 328 -3.38 -2.48 10.07
CA ILE A 328 -3.06 -1.14 10.60
C ILE A 328 -2.83 -0.19 9.43
N LEU A 329 -3.70 0.82 9.32
CA LEU A 329 -3.60 1.87 8.32
C LEU A 329 -2.90 3.11 8.92
N LEU A 330 -1.81 3.54 8.29
CA LEU A 330 -1.09 4.76 8.62
C LEU A 330 -1.60 5.91 7.75
N LEU A 331 -2.10 6.97 8.38
CA LEU A 331 -2.52 8.19 7.70
C LEU A 331 -1.86 9.41 8.33
N VAL A 332 -0.52 9.36 8.32
CA VAL A 332 0.36 10.34 8.95
C VAL A 332 1.11 11.17 7.90
N LYS A 333 1.93 12.11 8.35
CA LYS A 333 2.79 12.88 7.45
C LYS A 333 3.79 11.92 6.79
N ALA A 334 3.88 11.96 5.46
CA ALA A 334 4.87 11.18 4.69
C ALA A 334 6.32 11.48 5.11
N GLY A 335 7.22 10.52 4.85
CA GLY A 335 8.62 10.53 5.25
C GLY A 335 8.81 9.97 6.66
N GLN A 336 9.77 10.52 7.43
CA GLN A 336 10.22 10.00 8.73
C GLN A 336 9.11 9.58 9.70
N ALA A 337 7.96 10.26 9.72
CA ALA A 337 6.89 9.90 10.64
C ALA A 337 6.24 8.54 10.31
N VAL A 338 6.25 8.10 9.04
CA VAL A 338 5.84 6.74 8.64
C VAL A 338 6.84 5.71 9.16
N ASP A 339 8.14 5.94 8.91
CA ASP A 339 9.22 5.05 9.35
C ASP A 339 9.24 4.88 10.87
N ASP A 340 9.12 5.99 11.62
CA ASP A 340 9.05 5.98 13.09
C ASP A 340 7.89 5.14 13.62
N PHE A 341 6.76 5.07 12.90
CA PHE A 341 5.63 4.23 13.27
C PHE A 341 5.88 2.77 12.92
N ILE A 342 6.46 2.48 11.75
CA ILE A 342 6.81 1.13 11.34
C ILE A 342 7.81 0.53 12.34
N GLU A 343 8.86 1.26 12.71
CA GLU A 343 9.88 0.81 13.69
C GLU A 343 9.27 0.44 15.04
N LYS A 344 8.25 1.18 15.49
CA LYS A 344 7.55 0.91 16.76
C LYS A 344 6.51 -0.19 16.66
N LEU A 345 5.90 -0.38 15.48
CA LEU A 345 4.88 -1.39 15.26
C LEU A 345 5.49 -2.78 15.06
N VAL A 346 6.59 -2.90 14.31
CA VAL A 346 7.21 -4.19 13.95
C VAL A 346 7.45 -5.11 15.17
N PRO A 347 7.98 -4.63 16.32
CA PRO A 347 8.16 -5.47 17.51
C PRO A 347 6.85 -5.98 18.15
N LEU A 348 5.72 -5.37 17.83
CA LEU A 348 4.39 -5.67 18.39
C LEU A 348 3.57 -6.59 17.47
N LEU A 349 4.00 -6.79 16.23
CA LEU A 349 3.26 -7.53 15.21
C LEU A 349 3.72 -8.97 15.07
N ASP A 350 2.78 -9.84 14.66
CA ASP A 350 3.07 -11.22 14.32
C ASP A 350 3.35 -11.36 12.81
N THR A 351 4.02 -12.44 12.43
CA THR A 351 4.20 -12.78 11.00
C THR A 351 2.83 -12.95 10.33
N GLY A 352 2.60 -12.21 9.24
CA GLY A 352 1.33 -12.21 8.51
C GLY A 352 0.44 -11.00 8.79
N ASP A 353 0.78 -10.17 9.78
CA ASP A 353 0.12 -8.88 10.01
C ASP A 353 0.44 -7.87 8.88
N ILE A 354 -0.46 -6.91 8.69
CA ILE A 354 -0.49 -6.00 7.54
C ILE A 354 -0.44 -4.56 8.02
N ILE A 355 0.61 -3.85 7.60
CA ILE A 355 0.70 -2.39 7.66
C ILE A 355 0.33 -1.84 6.28
N ILE A 356 -0.53 -0.82 6.27
CA ILE A 356 -0.98 -0.13 5.06
C ILE A 356 -0.58 1.33 5.23
N ASP A 357 0.28 1.85 4.36
CA ASP A 357 0.51 3.29 4.29
C ASP A 357 -0.53 3.90 3.34
N GLY A 358 -1.42 4.73 3.89
CA GLY A 358 -2.43 5.49 3.14
C GLY A 358 -2.02 6.94 2.90
N GLY A 359 -0.81 7.33 3.28
CA GLY A 359 -0.28 8.68 3.14
C GLY A 359 -0.05 9.08 1.67
N ASN A 360 0.49 10.29 1.49
CA ASN A 360 1.03 10.72 0.20
C ASN A 360 2.54 10.49 0.19
N SER A 361 2.96 9.26 0.48
CA SER A 361 4.37 8.88 0.55
C SER A 361 5.01 8.82 -0.83
N GLU A 362 6.33 9.00 -0.88
CA GLU A 362 7.08 8.85 -2.11
C GLU A 362 7.14 7.37 -2.48
N TYR A 363 6.91 7.04 -3.75
CA TYR A 363 6.82 5.65 -4.18
C TYR A 363 8.13 4.87 -3.92
N ARG A 364 9.28 5.56 -3.90
CA ARG A 364 10.59 4.99 -3.59
C ARG A 364 10.69 4.56 -2.12
N ASP A 365 10.12 5.32 -1.19
CA ASP A 365 10.10 4.97 0.25
C ASP A 365 9.29 3.69 0.50
N THR A 366 8.28 3.45 -0.32
CA THR A 366 7.44 2.24 -0.26
C THR A 366 8.09 1.03 -0.93
N THR A 367 9.07 1.26 -1.81
CA THR A 367 9.68 0.22 -2.62
C THR A 367 10.73 -0.54 -1.81
N VAL A 368 10.27 -1.50 -1.00
CA VAL A 368 11.07 -2.64 -0.53
C VAL A 368 10.60 -3.90 -1.29
N GLY A 369 10.64 -3.86 -2.64
CA GLY A 369 10.13 -4.91 -3.54
C GLY A 369 9.27 -4.35 -4.68
N GLU A 370 8.33 -5.13 -5.23
CA GLU A 370 7.41 -4.69 -6.31
C GLU A 370 6.31 -3.70 -5.87
N GLU A 371 6.49 -3.06 -4.71
CA GLU A 371 5.40 -2.62 -3.83
C GLU A 371 5.03 -1.13 -4.02
N GLY A 372 5.85 -0.33 -4.73
CA GLY A 372 5.63 1.11 -4.92
C GLY A 372 4.54 1.51 -5.92
N ALA A 373 3.96 0.56 -6.68
CA ALA A 373 3.06 0.84 -7.79
C ALA A 373 1.82 1.67 -7.38
N GLY A 374 1.22 1.36 -6.22
CA GLY A 374 0.05 2.09 -5.72
C GLY A 374 0.33 3.57 -5.46
N HIS A 375 1.47 3.87 -4.81
CA HIS A 375 1.90 5.26 -4.58
C HIS A 375 2.34 5.97 -5.85
N PHE A 376 2.95 5.25 -6.80
CA PHE A 376 3.26 5.83 -8.12
C PHE A 376 1.98 6.22 -8.87
N VAL A 377 0.96 5.35 -8.89
CA VAL A 377 -0.35 5.67 -9.48
C VAL A 377 -0.99 6.88 -8.77
N LYS A 378 -0.92 6.96 -7.44
CA LYS A 378 -1.41 8.13 -6.68
C LYS A 378 -0.63 9.41 -7.00
N MET A 379 0.68 9.31 -7.19
CA MET A 379 1.52 10.43 -7.61
C MET A 379 1.04 10.96 -8.97
N VAL A 380 0.91 10.09 -9.97
CA VAL A 380 0.45 10.45 -11.32
C VAL A 380 -0.96 11.04 -11.29
N HIS A 381 -1.87 10.48 -10.49
CA HIS A 381 -3.20 11.08 -10.25
C HIS A 381 -3.10 12.55 -9.82
N ASN A 382 -2.23 12.88 -8.86
CA ASN A 382 -2.06 14.24 -8.39
C ASN A 382 -1.44 15.16 -9.46
N GLY A 383 -0.55 14.61 -10.31
CA GLY A 383 -0.05 15.32 -11.49
C GLY A 383 -1.19 15.68 -12.47
N ILE A 384 -2.03 14.70 -12.80
CA ILE A 384 -3.21 14.92 -13.66
C ILE A 384 -4.18 15.93 -13.03
N GLU A 385 -4.40 15.88 -11.72
CA GLU A 385 -5.20 16.88 -10.99
C GLU A 385 -4.67 18.31 -11.22
N TYR A 386 -3.35 18.49 -11.20
CA TYR A 386 -2.74 19.81 -11.46
C TYR A 386 -2.99 20.26 -12.90
N GLY A 387 -2.87 19.35 -13.87
CA GLY A 387 -3.18 19.60 -15.27
C GLY A 387 -4.63 20.03 -15.49
N ASP A 388 -5.59 19.24 -14.96
CA ASP A 388 -7.02 19.53 -15.08
C ASP A 388 -7.39 20.90 -14.49
N MET A 389 -6.87 21.22 -13.29
CA MET A 389 -7.10 22.53 -12.66
C MET A 389 -6.54 23.68 -13.50
N GLN A 390 -5.31 23.54 -14.03
CA GLN A 390 -4.67 24.59 -14.81
C GLN A 390 -5.38 24.82 -16.15
N LEU A 391 -5.84 23.75 -16.82
CA LEU A 391 -6.63 23.86 -18.05
C LEU A 391 -7.96 24.61 -17.81
N ILE A 392 -8.63 24.34 -16.69
CA ILE A 392 -9.86 25.06 -16.31
C ILE A 392 -9.57 26.55 -16.05
N CYS A 393 -8.44 26.87 -15.39
CA CYS A 393 -8.00 28.24 -15.19
C CYS A 393 -7.74 28.98 -16.51
N GLU A 394 -7.16 28.31 -17.51
CA GLU A 394 -6.92 28.89 -18.84
C GLU A 394 -8.23 29.16 -19.58
N ALA A 395 -9.18 28.23 -19.52
CA ALA A 395 -10.52 28.44 -20.06
C ALA A 395 -11.23 29.65 -19.40
N TYR A 396 -11.17 29.74 -18.07
CA TYR A 396 -11.68 30.89 -17.32
C TYR A 396 -11.00 32.21 -17.73
N HIS A 397 -9.68 32.22 -17.92
CA HIS A 397 -8.93 33.42 -18.28
C HIS A 397 -9.32 33.94 -19.67
N LEU A 398 -9.54 33.03 -20.63
CA LEU A 398 -10.03 33.38 -21.97
C LEU A 398 -11.46 33.94 -21.92
N MET A 399 -12.37 33.34 -21.15
CA MET A 399 -13.71 33.88 -20.97
C MET A 399 -13.70 35.27 -20.34
N LYS A 400 -12.87 35.48 -19.32
CA LYS A 400 -12.78 36.73 -18.58
C LYS A 400 -12.23 37.86 -19.46
N ASP A 401 -11.05 37.65 -20.05
CA ASP A 401 -10.29 38.75 -20.66
C ASP A 401 -10.47 38.90 -22.18
N ILE A 402 -10.94 37.86 -22.87
CA ILE A 402 -11.27 37.96 -24.30
C ILE A 402 -12.77 38.20 -24.49
N LEU A 403 -13.61 37.40 -23.82
CA LEU A 403 -15.08 37.51 -23.96
C LEU A 403 -15.73 38.53 -23.01
N GLY A 404 -14.97 39.08 -22.05
CA GLY A 404 -15.47 40.05 -21.08
C GLY A 404 -16.63 39.51 -20.24
N MET A 405 -16.66 38.19 -19.98
CA MET A 405 -17.78 37.55 -19.29
C MET A 405 -17.78 37.87 -17.80
N GLU A 406 -18.96 38.13 -17.26
CA GLU A 406 -19.16 38.26 -15.82
C GLU A 406 -19.10 36.89 -15.13
N HIS A 407 -18.82 36.88 -13.82
CA HIS A 407 -18.67 35.64 -13.06
C HIS A 407 -19.91 34.75 -13.11
N SER A 408 -21.11 35.35 -13.13
CA SER A 408 -22.37 34.63 -13.29
C SER A 408 -22.52 33.99 -14.68
N GLU A 409 -22.08 34.66 -15.74
CA GLU A 409 -22.11 34.12 -17.10
C GLU A 409 -21.11 32.96 -17.24
N MET A 410 -19.90 33.11 -16.70
CA MET A 410 -18.89 32.06 -16.69
C MET A 410 -19.36 30.85 -15.88
N ALA A 411 -19.98 31.06 -14.73
CA ALA A 411 -20.55 29.97 -13.95
C ALA A 411 -21.59 29.18 -14.75
N GLN A 412 -22.50 29.87 -15.45
CA GLN A 412 -23.49 29.22 -16.30
C GLN A 412 -22.83 28.45 -17.45
N ALA A 413 -21.78 28.98 -18.07
CA ALA A 413 -21.03 28.27 -19.10
C ALA A 413 -20.42 26.96 -18.56
N PHE A 414 -19.78 26.98 -17.38
CA PHE A 414 -19.26 25.77 -16.75
C PHE A 414 -20.35 24.78 -16.35
N GLU A 415 -21.54 25.24 -15.92
CA GLU A 415 -22.67 24.34 -15.68
C GLU A 415 -23.17 23.64 -16.94
N GLU A 416 -23.25 24.36 -18.06
CA GLU A 416 -23.59 23.75 -19.34
C GLU A 416 -22.50 22.79 -19.80
N TRP A 417 -21.22 23.13 -19.62
CA TRP A 417 -20.11 22.23 -19.93
C TRP A 417 -20.14 20.96 -19.08
N ASN A 418 -20.59 21.04 -17.83
CA ASN A 418 -20.75 19.88 -16.96
C ASN A 418 -21.84 18.90 -17.42
N LYS A 419 -22.65 19.27 -18.41
CA LYS A 419 -23.64 18.39 -19.06
C LYS A 419 -23.11 17.78 -20.37
N THR A 420 -21.86 18.05 -20.73
CA THR A 420 -21.19 17.57 -21.95
C THR A 420 -20.16 16.49 -21.62
N GLU A 421 -19.21 16.21 -22.52
CA GLU A 421 -18.08 15.31 -22.30
C GLU A 421 -17.14 15.77 -21.17
N LEU A 422 -17.26 17.03 -20.74
CA LEU A 422 -16.51 17.62 -19.64
C LEU A 422 -17.13 17.37 -18.25
N ASP A 423 -18.23 16.61 -18.15
CA ASP A 423 -18.84 16.21 -16.87
C ASP A 423 -17.78 15.65 -15.90
N SER A 424 -17.50 16.47 -14.87
CA SER A 424 -16.48 16.19 -13.88
C SER A 424 -16.66 17.03 -12.62
N PHE A 425 -16.16 16.50 -11.51
CA PHE A 425 -16.23 17.20 -10.23
C PHE A 425 -15.52 18.56 -10.25
N LEU A 426 -14.38 18.67 -10.94
CA LEU A 426 -13.65 19.94 -11.02
C LEU A 426 -14.41 21.03 -11.79
N ILE A 427 -15.16 20.65 -12.83
CA ILE A 427 -16.02 21.60 -13.57
C ILE A 427 -17.22 22.02 -12.70
N GLU A 428 -17.85 21.06 -12.02
CA GLU A 428 -18.95 21.32 -11.08
C GLU A 428 -18.56 22.32 -9.98
N ILE A 429 -17.45 22.07 -9.27
CA ILE A 429 -17.02 22.99 -8.21
C ILE A 429 -16.57 24.34 -8.77
N THR A 430 -16.05 24.40 -10.00
CA THR A 430 -15.68 25.66 -10.64
C THR A 430 -16.90 26.54 -10.87
N ALA A 431 -17.99 25.97 -11.37
CA ALA A 431 -19.26 26.68 -11.49
C ALA A 431 -19.75 27.21 -10.13
N ASN A 432 -19.70 26.39 -9.08
CA ASN A 432 -20.10 26.79 -7.72
C ASN A 432 -19.22 27.91 -7.15
N ILE A 433 -17.90 27.83 -7.35
CA ILE A 433 -16.94 28.85 -6.91
C ILE A 433 -17.21 30.18 -7.59
N LEU A 434 -17.48 30.18 -8.91
CA LEU A 434 -17.78 31.40 -9.66
C LEU A 434 -19.08 32.06 -9.19
N LYS A 435 -20.08 31.28 -8.74
CA LYS A 435 -21.34 31.81 -8.18
C LYS A 435 -21.20 32.35 -6.76
N PHE A 436 -20.20 31.88 -6.02
CA PHE A 436 -20.12 32.16 -4.59
C PHE A 436 -19.96 33.65 -4.30
N ARG A 437 -20.83 34.15 -3.43
CA ARG A 437 -20.82 35.53 -2.93
C ARG A 437 -20.34 35.55 -1.49
N ASP A 438 -19.49 36.53 -1.19
CA ASP A 438 -19.00 36.82 0.15
C ASP A 438 -20.06 37.59 0.97
N SER A 439 -19.79 37.81 2.24
CA SER A 439 -20.64 38.52 3.21
C SER A 439 -21.05 39.94 2.77
N ASP A 440 -20.27 40.60 1.92
CA ASP A 440 -20.57 41.91 1.33
C ASP A 440 -21.41 41.85 0.04
N GLY A 441 -21.83 40.65 -0.38
CA GLY A 441 -22.61 40.41 -1.58
C GLY A 441 -21.79 40.39 -2.88
N ALA A 442 -20.51 40.73 -2.87
CA ALA A 442 -19.64 40.63 -4.03
C ALA A 442 -19.14 39.18 -4.25
N HIS A 443 -18.72 38.85 -5.47
CA HIS A 443 -18.10 37.54 -5.74
C HIS A 443 -16.80 37.39 -4.94
N LEU A 444 -16.60 36.22 -4.32
CA LEU A 444 -15.40 35.97 -3.49
C LEU A 444 -14.15 35.75 -4.35
N LEU A 445 -14.27 35.04 -5.48
CA LEU A 445 -13.11 34.63 -6.29
C LEU A 445 -12.17 35.78 -6.67
N PRO A 446 -12.64 36.97 -7.12
CA PRO A 446 -11.78 38.12 -7.40
C PRO A 446 -10.94 38.63 -6.22
N LYS A 447 -11.34 38.31 -4.98
CA LYS A 447 -10.65 38.75 -3.76
C LYS A 447 -9.56 37.76 -3.33
N ILE A 448 -9.54 36.55 -3.88
CA ILE A 448 -8.58 35.51 -3.52
C ILE A 448 -7.22 35.87 -4.12
N ARG A 449 -6.16 35.80 -3.32
CA ARG A 449 -4.79 36.01 -3.79
C ARG A 449 -4.41 34.93 -4.82
N ASP A 450 -3.98 35.35 -6.00
CA ASP A 450 -3.55 34.51 -7.13
C ASP A 450 -2.14 33.93 -6.93
N SER A 451 -1.95 33.20 -5.82
CA SER A 451 -0.70 32.52 -5.47
C SER A 451 -1.01 31.08 -5.07
N ALA A 452 -0.90 30.16 -6.03
CA ALA A 452 -1.25 28.75 -5.83
C ALA A 452 -0.15 28.02 -5.05
N GLY A 453 -0.50 27.53 -3.86
CA GLY A 453 0.34 26.61 -3.10
C GLY A 453 0.44 25.22 -3.74
N GLN A 454 1.45 24.45 -3.33
CA GLN A 454 1.57 23.04 -3.65
C GLN A 454 2.20 22.26 -2.50
N LYS A 455 1.79 21.00 -2.31
CA LYS A 455 2.32 20.09 -1.29
C LYS A 455 3.44 19.16 -1.81
N GLY A 456 3.94 19.40 -3.04
CA GLY A 456 5.06 18.67 -3.64
C GLY A 456 4.68 17.49 -4.54
N THR A 457 3.52 16.86 -4.35
CA THR A 457 3.15 15.63 -5.09
C THR A 457 2.99 15.81 -6.60
N GLY A 458 2.47 16.96 -7.06
CA GLY A 458 2.41 17.27 -8.50
C GLY A 458 3.80 17.45 -9.13
N LYS A 459 4.75 18.03 -8.37
CA LYS A 459 6.14 18.20 -8.80
C LYS A 459 6.83 16.84 -9.01
N TRP A 460 6.56 15.85 -8.16
CA TRP A 460 7.14 14.51 -8.31
C TRP A 460 6.74 13.85 -9.63
N THR A 461 5.51 14.04 -10.10
CA THR A 461 5.09 13.50 -11.41
C THR A 461 5.94 14.07 -12.54
N ALA A 462 6.17 15.39 -12.55
CA ALA A 462 7.00 16.04 -13.56
C ALA A 462 8.48 15.63 -13.46
N ILE A 463 9.00 15.45 -12.24
CA ILE A 463 10.36 14.95 -12.02
C ILE A 463 10.51 13.51 -12.53
N SER A 464 9.60 12.60 -12.17
CA SER A 464 9.65 11.23 -12.65
C SER A 464 9.52 11.14 -14.17
N ALA A 465 8.72 12.01 -14.79
CA ALA A 465 8.68 12.11 -16.25
C ALA A 465 10.05 12.46 -16.86
N LEU A 466 10.78 13.41 -16.26
CA LEU A 466 12.14 13.76 -16.67
C LEU A 466 13.14 12.61 -16.43
N GLU A 467 13.06 11.95 -15.26
CA GLU A 467 13.94 10.82 -14.91
C GLU A 467 13.75 9.64 -15.87
N TYR A 468 12.51 9.33 -16.27
CA TYR A 468 12.19 8.22 -17.16
C TYR A 468 12.11 8.60 -18.64
N GLY A 469 12.49 9.82 -19.02
CA GLY A 469 12.49 10.27 -20.42
C GLY A 469 11.11 10.30 -21.08
N VAL A 470 10.03 10.52 -20.32
CA VAL A 470 8.66 10.56 -20.82
C VAL A 470 8.18 12.00 -21.01
N PRO A 471 7.64 12.39 -22.18
CA PRO A 471 7.22 13.76 -22.46
C PRO A 471 5.88 14.13 -21.80
N VAL A 472 5.84 14.21 -20.47
CA VAL A 472 4.66 14.64 -19.68
C VAL A 472 4.62 16.16 -19.54
N THR A 473 4.52 16.84 -20.68
CA THR A 473 4.73 18.29 -20.77
C THR A 473 3.65 19.11 -20.07
N LEU A 474 2.38 18.70 -20.15
CA LEU A 474 1.26 19.47 -19.61
C LEU A 474 1.32 19.53 -18.08
N ILE A 475 1.59 18.41 -17.42
CA ILE A 475 1.74 18.39 -15.96
C ILE A 475 2.96 19.21 -15.52
N GLY A 476 4.06 19.16 -16.29
CA GLY A 476 5.22 20.04 -16.07
C GLY A 476 4.85 21.52 -16.10
N GLU A 477 4.15 21.96 -17.16
CA GLU A 477 3.66 23.33 -17.29
C GLU A 477 2.66 23.71 -16.20
N ALA A 478 1.78 22.81 -15.76
CA ALA A 478 0.87 23.06 -14.66
C ALA A 478 1.62 23.27 -13.33
N VAL A 479 2.71 22.55 -13.08
CA VAL A 479 3.58 22.78 -11.93
C VAL A 479 4.28 24.13 -12.04
N PHE A 480 4.85 24.46 -13.20
CA PHE A 480 5.53 25.75 -13.41
C PHE A 480 4.58 26.95 -13.34
N ALA A 481 3.33 26.81 -13.79
CA ALA A 481 2.31 27.85 -13.65
C ALA A 481 2.02 28.18 -12.17
N ARG A 482 2.01 27.17 -11.28
CA ARG A 482 1.90 27.40 -9.83
C ARG A 482 3.12 28.13 -9.28
N CYS A 483 4.33 27.74 -9.70
CA CYS A 483 5.56 28.44 -9.34
C CYS A 483 5.51 29.92 -9.79
N LEU A 484 5.10 30.17 -11.03
CA LEU A 484 4.94 31.53 -11.59
C LEU A 484 3.91 32.35 -10.80
N SER A 485 2.79 31.74 -10.40
CA SER A 485 1.77 32.42 -9.59
C SER A 485 2.32 32.86 -8.22
N SER A 486 3.24 32.08 -7.64
CA SER A 486 3.87 32.37 -6.34
C SER A 486 4.79 33.59 -6.38
N LEU A 487 5.33 33.94 -7.56
CA LEU A 487 6.11 35.17 -7.80
C LEU A 487 5.20 36.41 -7.89
N LYS A 488 4.23 36.54 -6.97
CA LYS A 488 3.17 37.56 -7.06
C LYS A 488 3.72 38.98 -7.10
N ASP A 489 4.62 39.31 -6.17
CA ASP A 489 5.15 40.66 -6.05
C ASP A 489 6.03 41.02 -7.26
N GLU A 490 6.81 40.06 -7.75
CA GLU A 490 7.60 40.21 -8.97
C GLU A 490 6.73 40.42 -10.21
N ARG A 491 5.64 39.66 -10.37
CA ARG A 491 4.65 39.87 -11.45
C ARG A 491 4.00 41.25 -11.38
N VAL A 492 3.70 41.74 -10.18
CA VAL A 492 3.16 43.11 -10.00
C VAL A 492 4.18 44.15 -10.48
N GLN A 493 5.47 43.98 -10.17
CA GLN A 493 6.49 44.91 -10.68
C GLN A 493 6.69 44.79 -12.20
N ALA A 494 6.71 43.56 -12.72
CA ALA A 494 6.84 43.29 -14.15
C ALA A 494 5.68 43.92 -14.96
N SER A 495 4.44 43.83 -14.45
CA SER A 495 3.24 44.38 -15.12
C SER A 495 3.28 45.90 -15.36
N LYS A 496 4.13 46.63 -14.62
CA LYS A 496 4.31 48.09 -14.78
C LYS A 496 5.36 48.44 -15.84
N LYS A 497 6.17 47.46 -16.28
CA LYS A 497 7.33 47.67 -17.15
C LYS A 497 7.24 46.92 -18.48
N LEU A 498 6.71 45.70 -18.45
CA LEU A 498 6.57 44.84 -19.62
C LEU A 498 5.23 45.14 -20.30
N GLN A 499 5.30 45.43 -21.61
CA GLN A 499 4.11 45.68 -22.42
C GLN A 499 3.63 44.38 -23.07
N GLY A 500 2.32 44.18 -23.06
CA GLY A 500 1.65 43.13 -23.85
C GLY A 500 1.27 43.62 -25.25
N PRO A 501 0.60 42.77 -26.05
CA PRO A 501 0.02 43.21 -27.32
C PRO A 501 -1.02 44.31 -27.10
N GLN A 502 -1.30 45.07 -28.16
CA GLN A 502 -2.34 46.10 -28.12
C GLN A 502 -3.69 45.44 -27.83
N LYS A 503 -4.38 45.91 -26.79
CA LYS A 503 -5.72 45.41 -26.45
C LYS A 503 -6.70 45.76 -27.55
N THR A 504 -7.04 44.78 -28.37
CA THR A 504 -8.14 44.87 -29.34
C THR A 504 -9.36 44.18 -28.75
N GLN A 505 -10.53 44.81 -28.88
CA GLN A 505 -11.77 44.17 -28.48
C GLN A 505 -12.03 42.95 -29.38
N PHE A 506 -12.43 41.83 -28.78
CA PHE A 506 -12.82 40.65 -29.54
C PHE A 506 -14.03 40.98 -30.42
N ASN A 507 -13.90 40.77 -31.73
CA ASN A 507 -14.90 41.15 -32.75
C ASN A 507 -15.61 39.93 -33.37
N GLY A 508 -15.33 38.72 -32.88
CA GLY A 508 -15.98 37.48 -33.33
C GLY A 508 -17.29 37.16 -32.61
N ASP A 509 -17.93 36.07 -33.00
CA ASP A 509 -19.10 35.56 -32.29
C ASP A 509 -18.72 34.96 -30.92
N ARG A 510 -19.22 35.56 -29.84
CA ARG A 510 -18.93 35.14 -28.46
C ARG A 510 -19.33 33.68 -28.21
N LYS A 511 -20.46 33.23 -28.77
CA LYS A 511 -20.97 31.87 -28.56
C LYS A 511 -20.08 30.83 -29.24
N SER A 512 -19.69 31.07 -30.49
CA SER A 512 -18.77 30.20 -31.22
C SER A 512 -17.40 30.13 -30.55
N PHE A 513 -16.87 31.26 -30.08
CA PHE A 513 -15.58 31.24 -29.38
C PHE A 513 -15.66 30.57 -28.01
N LEU A 514 -16.79 30.66 -27.30
CA LEU A 514 -17.01 29.91 -26.07
C LEU A 514 -16.97 28.39 -26.32
N GLU A 515 -17.58 27.92 -27.41
CA GLU A 515 -17.48 26.51 -27.82
C GLU A 515 -16.05 26.14 -28.25
N ASP A 516 -15.32 27.07 -28.88
CA ASP A 516 -13.91 26.86 -29.22
C ASP A 516 -13.06 26.64 -27.96
N ILE A 517 -13.28 27.43 -26.90
CA ILE A 517 -12.61 27.26 -25.60
C ILE A 517 -12.98 25.90 -24.98
N ARG A 518 -14.26 25.50 -25.03
CA ARG A 518 -14.70 24.20 -24.49
C ARG A 518 -13.99 23.03 -25.16
N LYS A 519 -13.91 23.05 -26.50
CA LYS A 519 -13.22 22.02 -27.29
C LYS A 519 -11.71 22.04 -27.10
N ALA A 520 -11.11 23.22 -26.94
CA ALA A 520 -9.69 23.37 -26.58
C ALA A 520 -9.40 22.70 -25.23
N LEU A 521 -10.21 23.00 -24.21
CA LEU A 521 -10.14 22.38 -22.89
C LEU A 521 -10.25 20.85 -22.98
N TYR A 522 -11.21 20.34 -23.73
CA TYR A 522 -11.41 18.90 -23.89
C TYR A 522 -10.24 18.21 -24.59
N ALA A 523 -9.76 18.75 -25.72
CA ALA A 523 -8.62 18.21 -26.45
C ALA A 523 -7.35 18.22 -25.59
N SER A 524 -7.04 19.33 -24.92
CA SER A 524 -5.89 19.42 -24.02
C SER A 524 -5.97 18.47 -22.83
N LYS A 525 -7.18 18.24 -22.28
CA LYS A 525 -7.42 17.22 -21.25
C LYS A 525 -7.08 15.82 -21.78
N ILE A 526 -7.50 15.46 -22.98
CA ILE A 526 -7.14 14.17 -23.61
C ILE A 526 -5.61 14.01 -23.68
N ILE A 527 -4.89 15.06 -24.09
CA ILE A 527 -3.42 15.03 -24.13
C ILE A 527 -2.80 14.80 -22.75
N SER A 528 -3.27 15.51 -21.71
CA SER A 528 -2.75 15.33 -20.36
C SER A 528 -2.89 13.89 -19.86
N TYR A 529 -4.02 13.25 -20.12
CA TYR A 529 -4.24 11.86 -19.71
C TYR A 529 -3.42 10.90 -20.58
N ALA A 530 -3.33 11.12 -21.90
CA ALA A 530 -2.44 10.34 -22.76
C ALA A 530 -1.00 10.35 -22.24
N GLN A 531 -0.47 11.52 -21.89
CA GLN A 531 0.85 11.68 -21.28
C GLN A 531 0.97 10.97 -19.92
N GLY A 532 -0.03 11.11 -19.05
CA GLY A 532 -0.05 10.42 -17.75
C GLY A 532 -0.01 8.89 -17.87
N PHE A 533 -0.78 8.32 -18.81
CA PHE A 533 -0.77 6.87 -19.06
C PHE A 533 0.52 6.42 -19.77
N MET A 534 1.16 7.26 -20.60
CA MET A 534 2.51 6.98 -21.10
C MET A 534 3.53 6.86 -19.97
N LEU A 535 3.43 7.72 -18.95
CA LEU A 535 4.31 7.66 -17.77
C LEU A 535 4.08 6.39 -16.94
N LEU A 536 2.81 6.02 -16.72
CA LEU A 536 2.49 4.75 -16.06
C LEU A 536 3.04 3.55 -16.84
N ARG A 537 2.98 3.59 -18.18
CA ARG A 537 3.56 2.55 -19.04
C ARG A 537 5.07 2.48 -18.95
N GLN A 538 5.77 3.62 -18.99
CA GLN A 538 7.21 3.62 -18.83
C GLN A 538 7.62 3.09 -17.45
N ALA A 539 6.96 3.54 -16.38
CA ALA A 539 7.22 3.02 -15.04
C ALA A 539 6.96 1.50 -14.94
N ALA A 540 5.92 0.98 -15.60
CA ALA A 540 5.69 -0.46 -15.68
C ALA A 540 6.86 -1.21 -16.34
N THR A 541 7.43 -0.66 -17.41
CA THR A 541 8.63 -1.20 -18.07
C THR A 541 9.85 -1.14 -17.16
N GLU A 542 10.15 0.01 -16.58
CA GLU A 542 11.34 0.23 -15.73
C GLU A 542 11.35 -0.68 -14.50
N PHE A 543 10.18 -0.86 -13.87
CA PHE A 543 10.06 -1.60 -12.62
C PHE A 543 9.55 -3.04 -12.80
N GLY A 544 9.27 -3.47 -14.03
CA GLY A 544 8.68 -4.78 -14.31
C GLY A 544 7.28 -4.97 -13.70
N TRP A 545 6.53 -3.89 -13.48
CA TRP A 545 5.17 -3.96 -12.93
C TRP A 545 4.16 -4.38 -13.99
N THR A 546 3.17 -5.18 -13.60
CA THR A 546 2.00 -5.45 -14.42
C THR A 546 0.87 -4.52 -13.98
N LEU A 547 0.70 -3.39 -14.68
CA LEU A 547 -0.33 -2.39 -14.34
C LEU A 547 -1.61 -2.63 -15.12
N ASN A 548 -2.75 -2.71 -14.42
CA ASN A 548 -4.07 -2.75 -15.04
C ASN A 548 -4.57 -1.33 -15.32
N TYR A 549 -4.29 -0.79 -16.51
CA TYR A 549 -4.66 0.59 -16.89
C TYR A 549 -6.17 0.84 -16.85
N GLY A 550 -7.00 -0.12 -17.29
CA GLY A 550 -8.45 -0.03 -17.19
C GLY A 550 -8.91 0.00 -15.72
N GLY A 551 -8.29 -0.79 -14.86
CA GLY A 551 -8.48 -0.77 -13.42
C GLY A 551 -8.08 0.55 -12.76
N ILE A 552 -6.95 1.15 -13.18
CA ILE A 552 -6.50 2.47 -12.72
C ILE A 552 -7.53 3.55 -13.11
N ALA A 553 -7.99 3.55 -14.36
CA ALA A 553 -9.03 4.47 -14.81
C ALA A 553 -10.33 4.31 -14.02
N LEU A 554 -10.72 3.07 -13.70
CA LEU A 554 -11.87 2.78 -12.85
C LEU A 554 -11.69 3.28 -11.41
N MET A 555 -10.51 3.10 -10.82
CA MET A 555 -10.20 3.60 -9.47
C MET A 555 -10.30 5.13 -9.40
N TRP A 556 -9.89 5.83 -10.45
CA TRP A 556 -10.02 7.29 -10.52
C TRP A 556 -11.45 7.76 -10.85
N ARG A 557 -12.37 6.87 -11.24
CA ARG A 557 -13.74 7.26 -11.61
C ARG A 557 -14.58 7.68 -10.40
N GLY A 558 -14.22 7.29 -9.17
CA GLY A 558 -14.98 7.59 -7.96
C GLY A 558 -14.08 7.91 -6.77
N GLY A 559 -14.57 8.71 -5.83
CA GLY A 559 -13.88 9.04 -4.57
C GLY A 559 -12.70 10.01 -4.69
N CYS A 560 -12.08 10.18 -5.86
CA CYS A 560 -10.98 11.10 -6.06
C CYS A 560 -11.42 12.46 -6.67
N ILE A 561 -10.49 13.42 -6.75
CA ILE A 561 -10.76 14.79 -7.21
C ILE A 561 -10.97 14.85 -8.74
N ILE A 562 -10.22 14.06 -9.51
CA ILE A 562 -10.30 14.05 -10.99
C ILE A 562 -11.47 13.24 -11.54
N ARG A 563 -12.36 12.75 -10.67
CA ARG A 563 -13.50 11.92 -11.05
C ARG A 563 -14.35 12.59 -12.13
N SER A 564 -14.67 11.83 -13.17
CA SER A 564 -15.33 12.33 -14.38
C SER A 564 -15.92 11.19 -15.21
N VAL A 565 -16.90 11.51 -16.05
CA VAL A 565 -17.42 10.57 -17.07
C VAL A 565 -16.32 10.18 -18.06
N PHE A 566 -15.39 11.11 -18.32
CA PHE A 566 -14.21 10.94 -19.15
C PHE A 566 -13.36 9.70 -18.78
N LEU A 567 -13.17 9.42 -17.49
CA LEU A 567 -12.43 8.24 -17.02
C LEU A 567 -13.12 6.91 -17.37
N GLY A 568 -14.45 6.92 -17.51
CA GLY A 568 -15.19 5.78 -18.06
C GLY A 568 -14.76 5.47 -19.50
N LYS A 569 -14.54 6.49 -20.32
CA LYS A 569 -14.08 6.32 -21.71
C LYS A 569 -12.66 5.79 -21.81
N ILE A 570 -11.77 6.19 -20.89
CA ILE A 570 -10.42 5.63 -20.77
C ILE A 570 -10.49 4.15 -20.40
N LYS A 571 -11.32 3.80 -19.42
CA LYS A 571 -11.56 2.40 -19.07
C LYS A 571 -12.05 1.61 -20.28
N ASP A 572 -13.06 2.12 -21.00
CA ASP A 572 -13.61 1.45 -22.17
C ASP A 572 -12.55 1.23 -23.27
N ALA A 573 -11.59 2.16 -23.43
CA ALA A 573 -10.49 2.01 -24.39
C ALA A 573 -9.54 0.87 -24.01
N PHE A 574 -9.15 0.76 -22.73
CA PHE A 574 -8.31 -0.34 -22.25
C PHE A 574 -9.06 -1.67 -22.12
N ASP A 575 -10.39 -1.65 -21.92
CA ASP A 575 -11.22 -2.85 -22.01
C ASP A 575 -11.24 -3.40 -23.44
N ARG A 576 -11.31 -2.51 -24.46
CA ARG A 576 -11.23 -2.90 -25.88
C ARG A 576 -9.83 -3.41 -26.26
N ASN A 577 -8.78 -2.74 -25.78
CA ASN A 577 -7.40 -3.09 -26.06
C ASN A 577 -6.51 -2.85 -24.82
N PRO A 578 -6.23 -3.90 -24.01
CA PRO A 578 -5.34 -3.77 -22.86
C PRO A 578 -3.90 -3.40 -23.23
N GLU A 579 -3.46 -3.74 -24.44
CA GLU A 579 -2.12 -3.49 -24.99
C GLU A 579 -2.02 -2.13 -25.72
N LEU A 580 -2.99 -1.23 -25.51
CA LEU A 580 -3.02 0.09 -26.12
C LEU A 580 -1.79 0.91 -25.70
N GLN A 581 -0.97 1.24 -26.70
CA GLN A 581 0.30 1.95 -26.46
C GLN A 581 0.12 3.42 -26.09
N ASN A 582 -0.94 4.06 -26.61
CA ASN A 582 -1.25 5.44 -26.30
C ASN A 582 -2.76 5.68 -26.46
N LEU A 583 -3.35 6.45 -25.54
CA LEU A 583 -4.77 6.78 -25.58
C LEU A 583 -5.20 7.45 -26.89
N LEU A 584 -4.32 8.22 -27.54
CA LEU A 584 -4.62 8.89 -28.80
C LEU A 584 -4.85 7.94 -29.98
N LEU A 585 -4.46 6.67 -29.85
CA LEU A 585 -4.65 5.65 -30.89
C LEU A 585 -5.98 4.91 -30.76
N ASP A 586 -6.70 5.08 -29.65
CA ASP A 586 -8.07 4.55 -29.53
C ASP A 586 -9.05 5.41 -30.33
N ASP A 587 -9.98 4.76 -31.04
CA ASP A 587 -10.87 5.42 -31.99
C ASP A 587 -11.74 6.52 -31.38
N PHE A 588 -12.15 6.38 -30.12
CA PHE A 588 -12.94 7.40 -29.43
C PHE A 588 -12.12 8.67 -29.24
N PHE A 589 -10.90 8.56 -28.69
CA PHE A 589 -10.04 9.71 -28.43
C PHE A 589 -9.48 10.33 -29.71
N LYS A 590 -9.13 9.50 -30.70
CA LYS A 590 -8.73 9.94 -32.04
C LYS A 590 -9.82 10.84 -32.65
N SER A 591 -11.06 10.35 -32.70
CA SER A 591 -12.20 11.08 -33.26
C SER A 591 -12.52 12.35 -32.47
N ALA A 592 -12.43 12.28 -31.14
CA ALA A 592 -12.64 13.43 -30.27
C ALA A 592 -11.64 14.56 -30.57
N VAL A 593 -10.34 14.25 -30.60
CA VAL A 593 -9.29 15.24 -30.90
C VAL A 593 -9.44 15.79 -32.32
N GLU A 594 -9.72 14.94 -33.31
CA GLU A 594 -9.96 15.37 -34.69
C GLU A 594 -11.12 16.36 -34.79
N SER A 595 -12.22 16.12 -34.06
CA SER A 595 -13.40 17.01 -34.02
C SER A 595 -13.19 18.33 -33.26
N CYS A 596 -12.11 18.41 -32.46
CA CYS A 596 -11.77 19.55 -31.62
C CYS A 596 -10.63 20.40 -32.19
N GLN A 597 -9.76 19.86 -33.06
CA GLN A 597 -8.49 20.50 -33.41
C GLN A 597 -8.62 21.90 -34.00
N ASP A 598 -9.65 22.17 -34.81
CA ASP A 598 -9.83 23.51 -35.41
C ASP A 598 -10.18 24.55 -34.36
N SER A 599 -11.14 24.22 -33.50
CA SER A 599 -11.52 25.01 -32.33
C SER A 599 -10.36 25.23 -31.39
N TRP A 600 -9.58 24.17 -31.16
CA TRP A 600 -8.41 24.20 -30.30
C TRP A 600 -7.33 25.15 -30.82
N ARG A 601 -7.02 25.08 -32.12
CA ARG A 601 -6.08 25.99 -32.79
C ARG A 601 -6.58 27.43 -32.80
N ARG A 602 -7.88 27.66 -33.02
CA ARG A 602 -8.48 29.00 -32.94
C ARG A 602 -8.39 29.61 -31.55
N ALA A 603 -8.76 28.85 -30.51
CA ALA A 603 -8.67 29.31 -29.12
C ALA A 603 -7.24 29.72 -28.75
N ILE A 604 -6.25 28.88 -29.08
CA ILE A 604 -4.83 29.19 -28.86
C ILE A 604 -4.38 30.39 -29.69
N SER A 605 -4.71 30.45 -30.97
CA SER A 605 -4.29 31.57 -31.83
C SER A 605 -4.84 32.90 -31.31
N THR A 606 -6.12 32.95 -30.97
CA THR A 606 -6.76 34.14 -30.40
C THR A 606 -6.15 34.52 -29.06
N GLY A 607 -5.94 33.55 -28.15
CA GLY A 607 -5.31 33.84 -26.86
C GLY A 607 -3.87 34.33 -26.98
N VAL A 608 -3.09 33.80 -27.93
CA VAL A 608 -1.73 34.28 -28.22
C VAL A 608 -1.76 35.72 -28.73
N GLN A 609 -2.63 36.04 -29.69
CA GLN A 609 -2.78 37.41 -30.21
C GLN A 609 -3.25 38.40 -29.12
N ALA A 610 -4.09 37.92 -28.19
CA ALA A 610 -4.58 38.71 -27.06
C ALA A 610 -3.58 38.80 -25.88
N GLY A 611 -2.47 38.05 -25.91
CA GLY A 611 -1.48 38.04 -24.82
C GLY A 611 -1.97 37.32 -23.56
N ILE A 612 -2.88 36.35 -23.68
CA ILE A 612 -3.37 35.55 -22.56
C ILE A 612 -2.46 34.32 -22.37
N PRO A 613 -1.88 34.09 -21.17
CA PRO A 613 -1.01 32.95 -20.92
C PRO A 613 -1.82 31.65 -20.91
N MET A 614 -1.44 30.71 -21.77
CA MET A 614 -2.07 29.39 -21.90
C MET A 614 -1.03 28.26 -21.96
N PRO A 615 -0.19 28.09 -20.92
CA PRO A 615 0.90 27.13 -20.94
C PRO A 615 0.42 25.69 -21.16
N CYS A 616 -0.72 25.28 -20.59
CA CYS A 616 -1.24 23.93 -20.75
C CYS A 616 -1.95 23.71 -22.11
N PHE A 617 -2.71 24.67 -22.63
CA PHE A 617 -3.28 24.53 -23.99
C PHE A 617 -2.18 24.47 -25.06
N THR A 618 -1.19 25.37 -24.98
CA THR A 618 -0.11 25.46 -25.97
C THR A 618 0.81 24.24 -25.95
N THR A 619 1.20 23.75 -24.77
CA THR A 619 2.05 22.54 -24.67
C THR A 619 1.31 21.29 -25.11
N ALA A 620 0.00 21.18 -24.84
CA ALA A 620 -0.78 20.05 -25.33
C ALA A 620 -0.88 20.03 -26.85
N LEU A 621 -1.09 21.18 -27.50
CA LEU A 621 -1.13 21.26 -28.96
C LEU A 621 0.23 20.97 -29.56
N SER A 622 1.29 21.51 -28.96
CA SER A 622 2.68 21.26 -29.38
C SER A 622 3.04 19.77 -29.26
N PHE A 623 2.61 19.10 -28.19
CA PHE A 623 2.78 17.66 -28.02
C PHE A 623 1.98 16.88 -29.07
N TYR A 624 0.70 17.23 -29.29
CA TYR A 624 -0.12 16.54 -30.28
C TYR A 624 0.48 16.64 -31.69
N ASP A 625 0.86 17.85 -32.09
CA ASP A 625 1.53 18.07 -33.37
C ASP A 625 2.89 17.38 -33.41
N GLY A 626 3.68 17.39 -32.34
CA GLY A 626 4.93 16.64 -32.27
C GLY A 626 4.75 15.13 -32.40
N TYR A 627 3.76 14.56 -31.72
CA TYR A 627 3.50 13.13 -31.64
C TYR A 627 2.98 12.53 -32.96
N ARG A 628 2.24 13.32 -33.76
CA ARG A 628 1.66 12.86 -35.03
C ARG A 628 2.58 13.01 -36.26
N HIS A 629 3.73 13.66 -36.12
CA HIS A 629 4.69 13.78 -37.23
C HIS A 629 5.63 12.57 -37.22
N ASP A 630 5.82 11.96 -38.39
CA ASP A 630 6.80 10.89 -38.61
C ASP A 630 8.24 11.40 -38.51
N MET A 631 8.47 12.65 -38.94
CA MET A 631 9.77 13.31 -38.95
C MET A 631 9.72 14.64 -38.17
N LEU A 632 10.50 14.70 -37.10
CA LEU A 632 10.73 15.91 -36.30
C LEU A 632 12.09 16.53 -36.61
N PRO A 633 12.29 17.83 -36.32
CA PRO A 633 13.57 18.52 -36.53
C PRO A 633 14.70 18.08 -35.58
N ALA A 634 14.51 17.01 -34.80
CA ALA A 634 15.52 16.45 -33.90
C ALA A 634 16.76 15.91 -34.65
N ASN A 635 16.64 15.63 -35.95
CA ASN A 635 17.80 15.34 -36.81
C ASN A 635 18.83 16.48 -36.82
N LEU A 636 18.39 17.74 -36.75
CA LEU A 636 19.31 18.88 -36.65
C LEU A 636 20.01 18.94 -35.30
N ILE A 637 19.33 18.56 -34.21
CA ILE A 637 19.97 18.43 -32.88
C ILE A 637 21.08 17.38 -32.93
N GLN A 638 20.83 16.23 -33.57
CA GLN A 638 21.85 15.19 -33.74
C GLN A 638 23.03 15.68 -34.59
N ALA A 639 22.77 16.36 -35.71
CA ALA A 639 23.82 16.95 -36.54
C ALA A 639 24.65 17.99 -35.78
N GLN A 640 24.01 18.86 -34.98
CA GLN A 640 24.71 19.83 -34.13
C GLN A 640 25.61 19.13 -33.11
N ARG A 641 25.09 18.13 -32.38
CA ARG A 641 25.84 17.36 -31.38
C ARG A 641 27.04 16.65 -31.99
N ASP A 642 26.87 16.06 -33.17
CA ASP A 642 27.97 15.43 -33.89
C ASP A 642 28.99 16.47 -34.40
N TYR A 643 28.52 17.63 -34.86
CA TYR A 643 29.37 18.72 -35.33
C TYR A 643 30.32 19.25 -34.24
N PHE A 644 29.81 19.63 -33.06
CA PHE A 644 30.65 20.25 -32.03
C PHE A 644 31.32 19.24 -31.09
N GLY A 645 30.77 18.03 -30.96
CA GLY A 645 31.16 17.07 -29.91
C GLY A 645 31.44 15.65 -30.40
N ALA A 646 31.39 15.40 -31.70
CA ALA A 646 31.58 14.08 -32.30
C ALA A 646 30.73 12.99 -31.61
N HIS A 647 29.49 13.35 -31.24
CA HIS A 647 28.55 12.51 -30.49
C HIS A 647 27.87 11.43 -31.32
N THR A 648 28.19 11.34 -32.61
CA THR A 648 27.59 10.41 -33.57
C THR A 648 26.09 10.63 -33.79
N TYR A 649 25.56 10.05 -34.85
CA TYR A 649 24.13 10.02 -35.16
C TYR A 649 23.79 8.76 -35.97
N GLU A 650 22.50 8.47 -36.14
CA GLU A 650 22.02 7.34 -36.94
C GLU A 650 21.39 7.83 -38.25
N LEU A 651 21.50 7.04 -39.33
CA LEU A 651 20.78 7.30 -40.57
C LEU A 651 19.40 6.62 -40.54
N LEU A 652 18.39 7.25 -41.13
CA LEU A 652 17.03 6.68 -41.26
C LEU A 652 17.03 5.29 -41.92
N ALA A 653 17.89 5.08 -42.92
CA ALA A 653 18.00 3.81 -43.64
C ALA A 653 18.78 2.73 -42.88
N SER A 654 19.41 3.05 -41.75
CA SER A 654 20.22 2.10 -40.97
C SER A 654 20.20 2.39 -39.47
N PRO A 655 19.04 2.27 -38.80
CA PRO A 655 18.95 2.38 -37.34
C PRO A 655 19.85 1.36 -36.64
N GLY A 656 20.40 1.73 -35.49
CA GLY A 656 21.38 0.97 -34.70
C GLY A 656 22.84 1.17 -35.12
N LYS A 657 23.11 1.88 -36.22
CA LYS A 657 24.47 2.19 -36.69
C LYS A 657 24.79 3.67 -36.48
N PHE A 658 25.72 3.92 -35.56
CA PHE A 658 26.18 5.26 -35.22
C PHE A 658 27.33 5.71 -36.14
N ILE A 659 27.20 6.91 -36.71
CA ILE A 659 28.11 7.51 -37.66
C ILE A 659 28.58 8.85 -37.11
N HIS A 660 29.89 9.09 -37.14
CA HIS A 660 30.47 10.42 -36.96
C HIS A 660 30.80 11.01 -38.34
N THR A 661 30.48 12.27 -38.57
CA THR A 661 30.86 13.01 -39.77
C THR A 661 31.91 14.07 -39.43
N ASN A 662 33.00 14.13 -40.21
CA ASN A 662 33.92 15.26 -40.13
C ASN A 662 33.31 16.47 -40.84
N TRP A 663 32.52 17.26 -40.10
CA TRP A 663 31.77 18.39 -40.66
C TRP A 663 32.65 19.57 -41.09
N THR A 664 33.83 19.74 -40.50
CA THR A 664 34.73 20.89 -40.78
C THR A 664 35.77 20.60 -41.85
N GLY A 665 35.94 19.33 -42.24
CA GLY A 665 37.03 18.88 -43.13
C GLY A 665 38.43 18.92 -42.50
N HIS A 666 38.54 19.44 -41.26
CA HIS A 666 39.80 19.62 -40.53
C HIS A 666 39.80 18.95 -39.15
N GLY A 667 38.65 18.39 -38.72
CA GLY A 667 38.52 17.60 -37.50
C GLY A 667 39.09 16.19 -37.66
N GLY A 668 39.63 15.62 -36.58
CA GLY A 668 40.08 14.22 -36.57
C GLY A 668 38.93 13.22 -36.63
N SER A 669 39.20 11.96 -36.98
CA SER A 669 38.20 10.87 -37.05
C SER A 669 37.80 10.32 -35.68
N VAL A 670 38.03 11.07 -34.61
CA VAL A 670 37.87 10.60 -33.22
C VAL A 670 36.46 10.95 -32.75
N SER A 671 35.62 9.93 -32.54
CA SER A 671 34.30 10.07 -31.95
C SER A 671 34.36 10.02 -30.42
N SER A 672 33.46 10.74 -29.73
CA SER A 672 33.26 10.49 -28.30
C SER A 672 32.59 9.12 -28.15
N SER A 673 33.26 8.18 -27.46
CA SER A 673 32.67 6.86 -27.16
C SER A 673 31.34 7.06 -26.42
N SER A 674 30.28 6.46 -26.94
CA SER A 674 28.90 6.67 -26.52
C SER A 674 28.70 6.52 -25.00
N TYR A 675 28.16 7.56 -24.37
CA TYR A 675 27.53 7.46 -23.06
C TYR A 675 26.22 6.69 -23.24
N ASN A 676 26.18 5.42 -22.87
CA ASN A 676 24.90 4.74 -22.63
C ASN A 676 24.29 5.37 -21.37
N ALA A 677 23.28 6.21 -21.55
CA ALA A 677 22.43 6.73 -20.49
C ALA A 677 21.18 5.86 -20.36
#